data_AF-A0A2V6U5X4-F1
#
_entry.id   AF-A0A2V6U5X4-F1
#
_cell.length_a   1.000
_cell.length_b   1.000
_cell.length_c   1.000
_cell.angle_alpha   90.00
_cell.angle_beta   90.00
_cell.angle_gamma   90.00
#
_symmetry.space_group_name_H-M   'P 1'
#
loop_
_entity.id
_entity.type
_entity.pdbx_description
1 polymer ?
#
loop_
_entity_poly.entity_id
_entity_poly.type
_entity_poly.pdbx_seq_one_letter_code
_entity_poly.pdbx_strand_id
1 'polypeptide(L)'
;MTFLSPFAFALLSLAAPLLLLYFLKVRRRERTVSSVLLWESTPRDRQASTAFQRFQRDPLLILQLLALLALALALARPTASVLGHGARKVVVVLDTSASMKATDVAPSRFAVAKKAARALVDRLSLGAEVMVIEAGVNPRVSAPLSRDHDRAATALAGAQAHDVPSRLAEAVRTARALTADDPHAEIQVFTDGTHPPAEGDGLGDPRIRWHGVGRRSDNVGITSFAIRKDYFSSFEYQAFLSLVNFGKTERSFAFTLELDGKTLAAKSLTLGPDVRRAMVVPFGNQGGGVVTARLDVTDDLVADNVAYAVLPPPRKIAVLLVTPGNLFLEKELRTDPQVSLQLRPPDAYGGGMEGFDVVVLDSVNPPRIGRGRYILVNSAPGDVPIQLLGRVERPAILDWDRGSPILRNVDLAKVIVEDAVRMRPLAAGKALVESAAGPLVYALEEPDRKALFVGFDLFRSDLPLHVAFPLILSNALRWLHPAGLDQASLQLASGQPIVLPVEHGVTAATVLTPAGRRLPAQVVRGVLTFADTDEIGVYRILTARGETRVAVNLMNADESNLAPRPLPASGAAGAAAAAPVLVERELWPLCLGIAVLLLVVEGLLYWRRQTGGRLRPPAGRGDRWALALRGALLAVLLLALLRPTVPRWVDRLNVVFLLDESDSVSLAAREGAYRFAAEAVRGKRGGDRAGLIVFGKEPLVDQSLSERGVLERPKAQVGGRATNLFQAIELGLASLPPGEANRLVLLTDGRQNEGDALAAAEAAREQGADIFFVPTPLTFTQEVALEALLLPEEVKYGEPFEAKIVAWSERDTQGRLSLYRNGQFLGSQVVRLTGGKNVFVYRQTLDKSGVHVYQAGIEVEGDTLEDNNRAVGTVVVRGRPTV
;
A
#
# COMPACT_ATOMS: atom_id res chain seq x y z
N MET A 1 5.37 -12.44 -48.44
CA MET A 1 5.10 -10.99 -48.50
C MET A 1 3.60 -10.81 -48.66
N THR A 2 2.99 -10.03 -47.79
CA THR A 2 1.56 -9.69 -47.84
C THR A 2 1.42 -8.18 -48.06
N PHE A 3 0.25 -7.72 -48.52
CA PHE A 3 -0.04 -6.30 -48.69
C PHE A 3 -1.16 -5.91 -47.73
N LEU A 4 -0.91 -4.96 -46.83
CA LEU A 4 -1.92 -4.53 -45.85
C LEU A 4 -3.05 -3.71 -46.49
N SER A 5 -2.78 -3.07 -47.62
CA SER A 5 -3.71 -2.16 -48.31
C SER A 5 -3.72 -2.40 -49.83
N PRO A 6 -4.19 -3.58 -50.31
CA PRO A 6 -4.13 -3.94 -51.73
C PRO A 6 -4.90 -2.98 -52.65
N PHE A 7 -5.93 -2.30 -52.13
CA PHE A 7 -6.67 -1.26 -52.88
C PHE A 7 -5.80 -0.08 -53.35
N ALA A 8 -4.62 0.14 -52.74
CA ALA A 8 -3.71 1.20 -53.15
C ALA A 8 -3.22 1.04 -54.60
N PHE A 9 -3.23 -0.16 -55.18
CA PHE A 9 -2.90 -0.37 -56.60
C PHE A 9 -3.86 0.37 -57.54
N ALA A 10 -5.05 0.78 -57.09
CA ALA A 10 -5.94 1.65 -57.85
C ALA A 10 -5.28 2.99 -58.26
N LEU A 11 -4.27 3.48 -57.52
CA LEU A 11 -3.49 4.66 -57.91
C LEU A 11 -2.77 4.48 -59.25
N LEU A 12 -2.48 3.26 -59.69
CA LEU A 12 -1.88 3.02 -61.01
C LEU A 12 -2.81 3.46 -62.15
N SER A 13 -4.11 3.62 -61.90
CA SER A 13 -5.03 4.21 -62.88
C SER A 13 -4.64 5.64 -63.29
N LEU A 14 -3.91 6.39 -62.45
CA LEU A 14 -3.34 7.70 -62.79
C LEU A 14 -2.27 7.65 -63.89
N ALA A 15 -1.75 6.47 -64.22
CA ALA A 15 -0.89 6.30 -65.39
C ALA A 15 -1.64 6.62 -66.70
N ALA A 16 -2.93 6.30 -66.79
CA ALA A 16 -3.74 6.55 -67.98
C ALA A 16 -3.87 8.05 -68.33
N PRO A 17 -4.30 8.95 -67.42
CA PRO A 17 -4.33 10.38 -67.69
C PRO A 17 -2.91 10.96 -67.89
N LEU A 18 -1.89 10.42 -67.21
CA LEU A 18 -0.49 10.86 -67.39
C LEU A 18 0.01 10.56 -68.82
N LEU A 19 -0.26 9.36 -69.32
CA LEU A 19 0.01 8.97 -70.70
C LEU A 19 -0.81 9.80 -71.69
N LEU A 20 -2.10 10.01 -71.41
CA LEU A 20 -2.98 10.81 -72.25
C LEU A 20 -2.46 12.26 -72.39
N LEU A 21 -2.09 12.89 -71.27
CA LEU A 21 -1.50 14.24 -71.25
C LEU A 21 -0.15 14.28 -71.97
N TYR A 22 0.65 13.22 -71.88
CA TYR A 22 1.91 13.12 -72.63
C TYR A 22 1.66 13.07 -74.14
N PHE A 23 0.71 12.26 -74.60
CA PHE A 23 0.38 12.13 -76.03
C PHE A 23 -0.34 13.36 -76.60
N LEU A 24 -1.17 14.04 -75.80
CA LEU A 24 -1.85 15.28 -76.19
C LEU A 24 -0.91 16.49 -76.27
N LYS A 25 0.30 16.41 -75.71
CA LYS A 25 1.27 17.51 -75.72
C LYS A 25 1.94 17.64 -77.10
N VAL A 26 1.23 18.21 -78.06
CA VAL A 26 1.78 18.56 -79.37
C VAL A 26 2.79 19.70 -79.20
N ARG A 27 4.09 19.38 -79.22
CA ARG A 27 5.15 20.41 -79.28
C ARG A 27 5.28 20.94 -80.70
N ARG A 28 4.55 22.01 -81.03
CA ARG A 28 4.86 22.82 -82.21
C ARG A 28 5.97 23.81 -81.82
N ARG A 29 7.12 23.70 -82.47
CA ARG A 29 8.16 24.73 -82.38
C ARG A 29 7.86 25.74 -83.46
N GLU A 30 7.37 26.90 -83.07
CA GLU A 30 7.29 28.04 -83.98
C GLU A 30 8.71 28.49 -84.30
N ARG A 31 9.06 28.41 -85.58
CA ARG A 31 10.26 29.02 -86.12
C ARG A 31 9.82 30.07 -87.12
N THR A 32 10.27 31.30 -86.90
CA THR A 32 10.16 32.35 -87.89
C THR A 32 11.04 31.99 -89.08
N VAL A 33 10.41 31.81 -90.24
CA VAL A 33 11.05 31.56 -91.53
C VAL A 33 10.74 32.70 -92.47
N SER A 34 11.66 33.01 -93.38
CA SER A 34 11.59 34.20 -94.23
C SER A 34 10.48 34.14 -95.31
N SER A 35 9.93 32.94 -95.61
CA SER A 35 8.79 32.76 -96.52
C SER A 35 8.08 31.41 -96.26
N VAL A 36 6.75 31.40 -96.34
CA VAL A 36 5.89 30.21 -96.16
C VAL A 36 5.68 29.45 -97.48
N LEU A 37 5.98 30.09 -98.63
CA LEU A 37 5.69 29.62 -99.98
C LEU A 37 6.46 28.33 -100.36
N LEU A 38 7.61 28.08 -99.72
CA LEU A 38 8.43 26.87 -99.91
C LEU A 38 7.92 25.63 -99.15
N TRP A 39 6.88 25.76 -98.31
CA TRP A 39 6.35 24.69 -97.47
C TRP A 39 4.98 24.17 -97.91
N GLU A 40 4.40 24.69 -99.01
CA GLU A 40 3.09 24.25 -99.52
C GLU A 40 3.13 22.88 -100.23
N SER A 41 4.30 22.39 -100.65
CA SER A 41 4.43 21.17 -101.47
C SER A 41 4.98 19.94 -100.75
N THR A 42 4.92 19.87 -99.41
CA THR A 42 5.30 18.63 -98.69
C THR A 42 4.06 17.80 -98.34
N PRO A 43 3.95 16.53 -98.77
CA PRO A 43 2.87 15.67 -98.32
C PRO A 43 2.93 15.51 -96.80
N ARG A 44 1.75 15.51 -96.18
CA ARG A 44 1.57 15.14 -94.76
C ARG A 44 2.06 13.72 -94.54
N ASP A 45 3.30 13.58 -94.09
CA ASP A 45 3.82 12.31 -93.62
C ASP A 45 3.00 11.86 -92.40
N ARG A 46 2.10 10.91 -92.66
CA ARG A 46 1.46 10.06 -91.66
C ARG A 46 2.54 9.20 -91.02
N GLN A 47 3.21 9.73 -90.00
CA GLN A 47 4.06 8.96 -89.10
C GLN A 47 3.21 8.07 -88.17
N ALA A 48 2.62 7.02 -88.73
CA ALA A 48 1.84 6.02 -87.99
C ALA A 48 2.69 5.05 -87.14
N SER A 49 4.02 5.25 -87.04
CA SER A 49 4.91 4.44 -86.19
C SER A 49 5.65 5.23 -85.09
N THR A 50 5.39 6.52 -84.93
CA THR A 50 6.20 7.38 -84.02
C THR A 50 5.67 7.54 -82.61
N ALA A 51 4.43 7.17 -82.32
CA ALA A 51 3.89 7.29 -80.96
C ALA A 51 4.63 6.35 -79.97
N PHE A 52 4.82 5.09 -80.37
CA PHE A 52 5.45 4.07 -79.52
C PHE A 52 6.99 4.20 -79.45
N GLN A 53 7.65 4.62 -80.55
CA GLN A 53 9.10 4.91 -80.52
C GLN A 53 9.45 6.18 -79.74
N ARG A 54 8.54 7.17 -79.65
CA ARG A 54 8.73 8.38 -78.80
C ARG A 54 8.53 8.06 -77.31
N PHE A 55 7.63 7.14 -76.97
CA PHE A 55 7.43 6.66 -75.60
C PHE A 55 8.73 6.10 -74.99
N GLN A 56 9.55 5.39 -75.79
CA GLN A 56 10.84 4.85 -75.34
C GLN A 56 11.96 5.90 -75.18
N ARG A 57 11.77 7.15 -75.64
CA ARG A 57 12.85 8.15 -75.73
C ARG A 57 12.72 9.34 -74.78
N ASP A 58 11.64 9.44 -73.98
CA ASP A 58 11.53 10.49 -72.97
C ASP A 58 11.83 9.96 -71.56
N PRO A 59 13.05 10.15 -71.03
CA PRO A 59 13.43 9.62 -69.72
C PRO A 59 12.57 10.18 -68.59
N LEU A 60 11.97 11.36 -68.75
CA LEU A 60 11.10 11.95 -67.72
C LEU A 60 9.79 11.17 -67.55
N LEU A 61 9.18 10.69 -68.64
CA LEU A 61 7.93 9.93 -68.57
C LEU A 61 8.15 8.58 -67.89
N ILE A 62 9.27 7.92 -68.21
CA ILE A 62 9.67 6.65 -67.58
C ILE A 62 9.89 6.85 -66.08
N LEU A 63 10.59 7.92 -65.67
CA LEU A 63 10.80 8.25 -64.26
C LEU A 63 9.47 8.55 -63.54
N GLN A 64 8.53 9.25 -64.17
CA GLN A 64 7.21 9.53 -63.60
C GLN A 64 6.38 8.26 -63.38
N LEU A 65 6.39 7.33 -64.35
CA LEU A 65 5.70 6.04 -64.24
C LEU A 65 6.33 5.16 -63.16
N LEU A 66 7.66 5.13 -63.07
CA LEU A 66 8.38 4.41 -62.00
C LEU A 66 8.12 5.03 -60.63
N ALA A 67 8.06 6.36 -60.53
CA ALA A 67 7.71 7.05 -59.29
C ALA A 67 6.27 6.76 -58.86
N LEU A 68 5.32 6.76 -59.80
CA LEU A 68 3.93 6.40 -59.54
C LEU A 68 3.80 4.94 -59.06
N LEU A 69 4.53 4.02 -59.69
CA LEU A 69 4.60 2.62 -59.26
C LEU A 69 5.16 2.49 -57.84
N ALA A 70 6.27 3.19 -57.55
CA ALA A 70 6.88 3.19 -56.23
C ALA A 70 5.96 3.80 -55.14
N LEU A 71 5.20 4.86 -55.48
CA LEU A 71 4.15 5.44 -54.63
C LEU A 71 3.00 4.46 -54.38
N ALA A 72 2.50 3.80 -55.43
CA ALA A 72 1.45 2.79 -55.29
C ALA A 72 1.91 1.62 -54.41
N LEU A 73 3.15 1.15 -54.58
CA LEU A 73 3.78 0.15 -53.71
C LEU A 73 3.94 0.66 -52.27
N ALA A 74 4.34 1.92 -52.06
CA ALA A 74 4.41 2.50 -50.72
C ALA A 74 3.03 2.51 -50.04
N LEU A 75 2.00 2.96 -50.76
CA LEU A 75 0.63 2.98 -50.25
C LEU A 75 0.02 1.59 -50.08
N ALA A 76 0.48 0.58 -50.83
CA ALA A 76 0.04 -0.82 -50.68
C ALA A 76 0.64 -1.51 -49.44
N ARG A 77 1.61 -0.86 -48.78
CA ARG A 77 2.28 -1.31 -47.55
C ARG A 77 2.69 -2.80 -47.61
N PRO A 78 3.61 -3.17 -48.52
CA PRO A 78 4.16 -4.51 -48.56
C PRO A 78 4.86 -4.84 -47.24
N THR A 79 4.53 -5.97 -46.66
CA THR A 79 5.19 -6.51 -45.48
C THR A 79 6.10 -7.67 -45.89
N ALA A 80 7.31 -7.66 -45.35
CA ALA A 80 8.21 -8.80 -45.39
C ALA A 80 8.28 -9.41 -44.00
N SER A 81 8.09 -10.71 -43.91
CA SER A 81 8.28 -11.47 -42.68
C SER A 81 9.80 -11.63 -42.50
N VAL A 82 10.36 -10.90 -41.54
CA VAL A 82 11.78 -10.98 -41.19
C VAL A 82 11.89 -11.76 -39.88
N LEU A 83 12.85 -12.68 -39.81
CA LEU A 83 13.23 -13.33 -38.56
C LEU A 83 13.77 -12.26 -37.61
N GLY A 84 12.94 -11.88 -36.64
CA GLY A 84 13.24 -10.86 -35.66
C GLY A 84 13.12 -11.44 -34.25
N HIS A 85 13.85 -10.85 -33.31
CA HIS A 85 13.50 -11.03 -31.91
C HIS A 85 12.19 -10.26 -31.71
N GLY A 86 11.10 -10.94 -31.32
CA GLY A 86 9.82 -10.30 -31.02
C GLY A 86 10.01 -9.14 -30.03
N ALA A 87 9.01 -8.25 -29.92
CA ALA A 87 9.02 -7.13 -28.98
C ALA A 87 9.31 -7.64 -27.56
N ARG A 88 10.56 -7.50 -27.10
CA ARG A 88 10.97 -7.90 -25.75
C ARG A 88 10.24 -7.02 -24.75
N LYS A 89 9.59 -7.63 -23.77
CA LYS A 89 9.03 -6.93 -22.61
C LYS A 89 10.10 -6.89 -21.53
N VAL A 90 10.45 -5.71 -21.07
CA VAL A 90 11.47 -5.51 -20.03
C VAL A 90 10.84 -4.76 -18.88
N VAL A 91 10.83 -5.37 -17.71
CA VAL A 91 10.38 -4.73 -16.47
C VAL A 91 11.60 -4.32 -15.68
N VAL A 92 11.67 -3.06 -15.30
CA VAL A 92 12.71 -2.52 -14.42
C VAL A 92 12.10 -2.33 -13.04
N VAL A 93 12.57 -3.09 -12.06
CA VAL A 93 12.20 -2.93 -10.65
C VAL A 93 13.36 -2.21 -9.95
N LEU A 94 13.08 -1.05 -9.37
CA LEU A 94 14.06 -0.20 -8.70
C LEU A 94 13.75 -0.14 -7.21
N ASP A 95 14.68 -0.58 -6.38
CA ASP A 95 14.58 -0.46 -4.92
C ASP A 95 14.72 1.02 -4.50
N THR A 96 13.73 1.52 -3.75
CA THR A 96 13.65 2.92 -3.28
C THR A 96 13.73 3.02 -1.76
N SER A 97 14.21 1.97 -1.09
CA SER A 97 14.31 1.90 0.37
C SER A 97 15.33 2.88 0.97
N ALA A 98 15.32 2.98 2.30
CA ALA A 98 16.25 3.80 3.06
C ALA A 98 17.71 3.34 2.86
N SER A 99 17.98 2.04 2.82
CA SER A 99 19.32 1.47 2.59
C SER A 99 19.91 1.89 1.24
N MET A 100 19.07 2.17 0.24
CA MET A 100 19.51 2.67 -1.07
C MET A 100 20.01 4.13 -1.02
N LYS A 101 19.74 4.88 0.06
CA LYS A 101 20.35 6.20 0.30
C LYS A 101 21.79 6.10 0.79
N ALA A 102 22.28 4.91 1.14
CA ALA A 102 23.64 4.73 1.63
C ALA A 102 24.70 5.26 0.66
N THR A 103 25.77 5.82 1.22
CA THR A 103 26.84 6.54 0.50
C THR A 103 28.13 5.74 0.35
N ASP A 104 28.10 4.44 0.67
CA ASP A 104 29.22 3.52 0.46
C ASP A 104 29.66 3.41 -1.02
N VAL A 105 28.78 3.81 -1.94
CA VAL A 105 29.08 4.07 -3.35
C VAL A 105 28.63 5.49 -3.71
N ALA A 106 29.53 6.29 -4.28
CA ALA A 106 29.23 7.68 -4.61
C ALA A 106 28.32 7.84 -5.85
N PRO A 107 27.36 8.79 -5.85
CA PRO A 107 26.97 9.62 -4.70
C PRO A 107 26.05 8.88 -3.70
N SER A 108 25.28 7.89 -4.16
CA SER A 108 24.54 6.93 -3.33
C SER A 108 24.29 5.63 -4.09
N ARG A 109 23.94 4.54 -3.39
CA ARG A 109 23.53 3.26 -4.03
C ARG A 109 22.40 3.47 -5.03
N PHE A 110 21.37 4.23 -4.65
CA PHE A 110 20.23 4.56 -5.50
C PHE A 110 20.63 5.27 -6.80
N ALA A 111 21.54 6.25 -6.72
CA ALA A 111 21.98 6.99 -7.90
C ALA A 111 22.71 6.06 -8.90
N VAL A 112 23.49 5.10 -8.40
CA VAL A 112 24.17 4.10 -9.23
C VAL A 112 23.16 3.13 -9.85
N ALA A 113 22.21 2.62 -9.07
CA ALA A 113 21.12 1.76 -9.55
C ALA A 113 20.30 2.45 -10.66
N LYS A 114 19.87 3.68 -10.41
CA LYS A 114 19.14 4.53 -11.37
C LYS A 114 19.91 4.77 -12.66
N LYS A 115 21.23 5.04 -12.57
CA LYS A 115 22.09 5.19 -13.76
C LYS A 115 22.21 3.89 -14.55
N ALA A 116 22.35 2.74 -13.88
CA ALA A 116 22.42 1.44 -14.52
C ALA A 116 21.10 1.06 -15.21
N ALA A 117 19.97 1.29 -14.54
CA ALA A 117 18.63 1.12 -15.10
C ALA A 117 18.41 2.01 -16.34
N ARG A 118 18.78 3.29 -16.27
CA ARG A 118 18.68 4.21 -17.42
C ARG A 118 19.51 3.73 -18.60
N ALA A 119 20.75 3.31 -18.36
CA ALA A 119 21.64 2.77 -19.38
C ALA A 119 21.13 1.45 -19.99
N LEU A 120 20.37 0.66 -19.23
CA LEU A 120 19.70 -0.53 -19.75
C LEU A 120 18.60 -0.13 -20.73
N VAL A 121 17.72 0.81 -20.35
CA VAL A 121 16.63 1.31 -21.21
C VAL A 121 17.18 1.90 -22.51
N ASP A 122 18.27 2.67 -22.45
CA ASP A 122 18.92 3.27 -23.65
C ASP A 122 19.45 2.23 -24.66
N ARG A 123 19.75 1.01 -24.22
CA ARG A 123 20.30 -0.06 -25.08
C ARG A 123 19.22 -0.92 -25.72
N LEU A 124 17.95 -0.77 -25.31
CA LEU A 124 16.86 -1.58 -25.84
C LEU A 124 16.51 -1.14 -27.27
N SER A 125 16.05 -2.10 -28.09
CA SER A 125 15.57 -1.81 -29.44
C SER A 125 14.28 -0.99 -29.40
N LEU A 126 14.05 -0.12 -30.38
CA LEU A 126 12.82 0.71 -30.52
C LEU A 126 11.49 -0.07 -30.50
N GLY A 127 11.52 -1.39 -30.71
CA GLY A 127 10.35 -2.26 -30.62
C GLY A 127 10.11 -2.91 -29.25
N ALA A 128 11.02 -2.73 -28.28
CA ALA A 128 10.89 -3.30 -26.94
C ALA A 128 9.89 -2.49 -26.10
N GLU A 129 9.14 -3.19 -25.26
CA GLU A 129 8.19 -2.58 -24.33
C GLU A 129 8.82 -2.53 -22.94
N VAL A 130 8.82 -1.37 -22.31
CA VAL A 130 9.49 -1.13 -21.03
C VAL A 130 8.46 -0.71 -19.98
N MET A 131 8.58 -1.28 -18.79
CA MET A 131 7.81 -0.91 -17.60
C MET A 131 8.79 -0.59 -16.46
N VAL A 132 8.45 0.40 -15.62
CA VAL A 132 9.25 0.78 -14.44
C VAL A 132 8.39 0.68 -13.20
N ILE A 133 8.92 -0.01 -12.19
CA ILE A 133 8.29 -0.25 -10.89
C ILE A 133 9.25 0.21 -9.80
N GLU A 134 8.77 1.03 -8.86
CA GLU A 134 9.50 1.49 -7.69
C GLU A 134 9.11 0.62 -6.48
N ALA A 135 10.10 0.05 -5.80
CA ALA A 135 9.93 -0.89 -4.71
C ALA A 135 10.15 -0.22 -3.35
N GLY A 136 9.22 0.65 -2.95
CA GLY A 136 9.15 1.24 -1.60
C GLY A 136 8.29 0.40 -0.65
N VAL A 137 7.70 1.03 0.38
CA VAL A 137 6.71 0.37 1.27
C VAL A 137 5.50 -0.12 0.49
N ASN A 138 5.09 0.68 -0.49
CA ASN A 138 3.99 0.39 -1.40
C ASN A 138 4.59 0.36 -2.82
N PRO A 139 4.77 -0.82 -3.44
CA PRO A 139 5.27 -0.90 -4.79
C PRO A 139 4.38 -0.12 -5.75
N ARG A 140 4.98 0.74 -6.56
CA ARG A 140 4.24 1.62 -7.48
C ARG A 140 4.76 1.45 -8.89
N VAL A 141 3.85 1.34 -9.86
CA VAL A 141 4.19 1.37 -11.29
C VAL A 141 4.33 2.83 -11.75
N SER A 142 5.55 3.33 -11.82
CA SER A 142 5.83 4.73 -12.21
C SER A 142 5.82 4.95 -13.72
N ALA A 143 6.08 3.90 -14.51
CA ALA A 143 5.80 3.90 -15.95
C ALA A 143 5.19 2.56 -16.38
N PRO A 144 3.97 2.54 -16.94
CA PRO A 144 3.35 1.31 -17.43
C PRO A 144 4.04 0.81 -18.69
N LEU A 145 3.80 -0.47 -19.02
CA LEU A 145 4.42 -1.15 -20.15
C LEU A 145 4.14 -0.42 -21.48
N SER A 146 5.20 0.12 -22.11
CA SER A 146 5.07 0.91 -23.34
C SER A 146 6.31 0.83 -24.22
N ARG A 147 6.14 1.06 -25.53
CA ARG A 147 7.25 1.24 -26.50
C ARG A 147 7.86 2.64 -26.46
N ASP A 148 7.20 3.56 -25.76
CA ASP A 148 7.68 4.92 -25.52
C ASP A 148 8.76 4.90 -24.42
N HIS A 149 10.01 4.71 -24.82
CA HIS A 149 11.15 4.64 -23.89
C HIS A 149 11.40 5.97 -23.17
N ASP A 150 10.96 7.10 -23.73
CA ASP A 150 11.13 8.41 -23.11
C ASP A 150 10.27 8.53 -21.84
N ARG A 151 9.11 7.87 -21.79
CA ARG A 151 8.31 7.78 -20.55
C ARG A 151 9.05 7.00 -19.46
N ALA A 152 9.59 5.83 -19.79
CA ALA A 152 10.37 5.04 -18.85
C ALA A 152 11.62 5.81 -18.38
N ALA A 153 12.30 6.51 -19.29
CA ALA A 153 13.43 7.37 -18.97
C ALA A 153 13.04 8.53 -18.04
N THR A 154 11.87 9.15 -18.27
CA THR A 154 11.35 10.24 -17.42
C THR A 154 10.96 9.73 -16.04
N ALA A 155 10.31 8.57 -15.94
CA ALA A 155 9.99 7.95 -14.66
C ALA A 155 11.25 7.61 -13.86
N LEU A 156 12.25 7.00 -14.50
CA LEU A 156 13.55 6.75 -13.88
C LEU A 156 14.22 8.06 -13.43
N ALA A 157 14.13 9.13 -14.23
CA ALA A 157 14.68 10.44 -13.87
C ALA A 157 13.93 11.09 -12.68
N GLY A 158 12.64 10.84 -12.52
CA GLY A 158 11.80 11.32 -11.42
C GLY A 158 11.93 10.51 -10.13
N ALA A 159 12.26 9.22 -10.21
CA ALA A 159 12.34 8.31 -9.06
C ALA A 159 13.36 8.78 -8.00
N GLN A 160 13.01 8.60 -6.72
CA GLN A 160 13.83 8.96 -5.55
C GLN A 160 13.83 7.83 -4.53
N ALA A 161 14.89 7.72 -3.72
CA ALA A 161 14.87 6.86 -2.56
C ALA A 161 14.21 7.59 -1.38
N HIS A 162 13.46 6.88 -0.57
CA HIS A 162 12.68 7.38 0.55
C HIS A 162 13.19 6.80 1.88
N ASP A 163 12.83 7.38 3.02
CA ASP A 163 13.31 6.89 4.34
C ASP A 163 12.43 5.75 4.85
N VAL A 164 12.19 4.75 4.00
CA VAL A 164 11.20 3.70 4.21
C VAL A 164 11.79 2.30 4.04
N PRO A 165 11.21 1.26 4.65
CA PRO A 165 11.62 -0.11 4.40
C PRO A 165 11.29 -0.58 2.99
N SER A 166 12.09 -1.48 2.44
CA SER A 166 11.86 -2.11 1.15
C SER A 166 10.74 -3.16 1.21
N ARG A 167 9.86 -3.17 0.20
CA ARG A 167 8.97 -4.32 -0.11
C ARG A 167 9.25 -4.90 -1.49
N LEU A 168 10.53 -5.18 -1.74
CA LEU A 168 11.02 -5.71 -3.01
C LEU A 168 10.27 -6.97 -3.49
N ALA A 169 9.95 -7.88 -2.57
CA ALA A 169 9.20 -9.11 -2.89
C ALA A 169 7.83 -8.80 -3.53
N GLU A 170 7.12 -7.81 -3.00
CA GLU A 170 5.82 -7.38 -3.53
C GLU A 170 5.97 -6.75 -4.92
N ALA A 171 6.98 -5.90 -5.11
CA ALA A 171 7.26 -5.30 -6.41
C ALA A 171 7.58 -6.35 -7.49
N VAL A 172 8.34 -7.39 -7.14
CA VAL A 172 8.65 -8.51 -8.03
C VAL A 172 7.41 -9.35 -8.33
N ARG A 173 6.53 -9.60 -7.33
CA ARG A 173 5.23 -10.26 -7.56
C ARG A 173 4.37 -9.47 -8.55
N THR A 174 4.26 -8.15 -8.37
CA THR A 174 3.56 -7.25 -9.30
C THR A 174 4.16 -7.32 -10.70
N ALA A 175 5.49 -7.28 -10.83
CA ALA A 175 6.19 -7.43 -12.12
C ALA A 175 5.85 -8.75 -12.82
N ARG A 176 5.81 -9.86 -12.08
CA ARG A 176 5.46 -11.20 -12.62
C ARG A 176 3.99 -11.26 -13.05
N ALA A 177 3.08 -10.76 -12.22
CA ALA A 177 1.66 -10.76 -12.53
C ALA A 177 1.34 -9.94 -13.79
N LEU A 178 2.04 -8.82 -14.01
CA LEU A 178 1.87 -7.98 -15.21
C LEU A 178 2.53 -8.55 -16.47
N THR A 179 3.57 -9.37 -16.33
CA THR A 179 4.24 -10.02 -17.46
C THR A 179 3.61 -11.38 -17.82
N ALA A 180 2.72 -11.90 -16.98
CA ALA A 180 2.03 -13.19 -17.15
C ALA A 180 3.03 -14.33 -17.46
N ASP A 181 2.58 -15.39 -18.13
CA ASP A 181 3.41 -16.51 -18.59
C ASP A 181 4.22 -16.19 -19.85
N ASP A 182 4.44 -14.90 -20.19
CA ASP A 182 5.25 -14.54 -21.36
C ASP A 182 6.71 -15.01 -21.16
N PRO A 183 7.17 -16.04 -21.88
CA PRO A 183 8.50 -16.60 -21.68
C PRO A 183 9.60 -15.65 -22.20
N HIS A 184 9.23 -14.58 -22.90
CA HIS A 184 10.14 -13.59 -23.46
C HIS A 184 10.22 -12.30 -22.64
N ALA A 185 9.47 -12.19 -21.55
CA ALA A 185 9.60 -11.09 -20.60
C ALA A 185 10.89 -11.23 -19.78
N GLU A 186 11.54 -10.10 -19.49
CA GLU A 186 12.75 -10.03 -18.65
C GLU A 186 12.50 -9.04 -17.51
N ILE A 187 12.74 -9.47 -16.27
CA ILE A 187 12.54 -8.66 -15.07
C ILE A 187 13.92 -8.30 -14.51
N GLN A 188 14.31 -7.04 -14.62
CA GLN A 188 15.58 -6.49 -14.16
C GLN A 188 15.38 -5.84 -12.79
N VAL A 189 15.93 -6.42 -11.73
CA VAL A 189 15.77 -5.94 -10.36
C VAL A 189 17.05 -5.28 -9.89
N PHE A 190 16.99 -4.00 -9.53
CA PHE A 190 18.10 -3.22 -9.00
C PHE A 190 17.90 -2.97 -7.51
N THR A 191 18.72 -3.58 -6.66
CA THR A 191 18.60 -3.55 -5.20
C THR A 191 19.98 -3.67 -4.55
N ASP A 192 20.10 -3.45 -3.25
CA ASP A 192 21.29 -3.74 -2.46
C ASP A 192 21.27 -5.13 -1.79
N GLY A 193 20.15 -5.86 -1.93
CA GLY A 193 20.00 -7.21 -1.42
C GLY A 193 19.80 -7.29 0.10
N THR A 194 19.60 -6.15 0.78
CA THR A 194 19.37 -6.09 2.23
C THR A 194 18.13 -6.90 2.64
N HIS A 195 17.10 -6.87 1.82
CA HIS A 195 15.88 -7.68 1.93
C HIS A 195 15.83 -8.76 0.85
N PRO A 196 16.54 -9.89 1.01
CA PRO A 196 16.37 -11.00 0.11
C PRO A 196 14.95 -11.56 0.32
N PRO A 197 14.15 -11.68 -0.75
CA PRO A 197 12.80 -12.21 -0.63
C PRO A 197 12.85 -13.69 -0.18
N ALA A 198 11.90 -14.10 0.67
CA ALA A 198 11.93 -15.38 1.36
C ALA A 198 11.72 -16.58 0.41
N GLU A 199 12.24 -17.77 0.79
CA GLU A 199 12.04 -19.01 0.02
C GLU A 199 10.53 -19.30 -0.15
N GLY A 200 10.06 -19.35 -1.40
CA GLY A 200 8.65 -19.60 -1.75
C GLY A 200 7.98 -18.54 -2.64
N ASP A 201 8.56 -17.34 -2.76
CA ASP A 201 7.95 -16.19 -3.47
C ASP A 201 8.03 -16.25 -5.03
N GLY A 202 8.21 -17.42 -5.63
CA GLY A 202 8.30 -17.56 -7.10
C GLY A 202 9.58 -16.97 -7.72
N LEU A 203 10.62 -16.74 -6.91
CA LEU A 203 11.89 -16.07 -7.26
C LEU A 203 12.85 -16.92 -8.09
N GLY A 204 12.59 -18.21 -8.24
CA GLY A 204 13.30 -19.11 -9.15
C GLY A 204 12.94 -18.89 -10.62
N ASP A 205 12.10 -17.89 -10.92
CA ASP A 205 11.74 -17.53 -12.28
C ASP A 205 13.01 -17.14 -13.08
N PRO A 206 13.37 -17.90 -14.12
CA PRO A 206 14.60 -17.67 -14.89
C PRO A 206 14.58 -16.33 -15.64
N ARG A 207 13.44 -15.64 -15.70
CA ARG A 207 13.29 -14.31 -16.31
C ARG A 207 13.82 -13.19 -15.42
N ILE A 208 14.03 -13.44 -14.12
CA ILE A 208 14.49 -12.43 -13.17
C ILE A 208 16.02 -12.33 -13.21
N ARG A 209 16.53 -11.11 -13.38
CA ARG A 209 17.94 -10.76 -13.32
C ARG A 209 18.18 -9.76 -12.21
N TRP A 210 19.05 -10.16 -11.29
CA TRP A 210 19.38 -9.39 -10.09
C TRP A 210 20.63 -8.54 -10.31
N HIS A 211 20.52 -7.25 -10.02
CA HIS A 211 21.61 -6.28 -10.08
C HIS A 211 21.85 -5.71 -8.68
N GLY A 212 22.92 -6.17 -8.04
CA GLY A 212 23.32 -5.75 -6.70
C GLY A 212 24.10 -4.46 -6.70
N VAL A 213 23.77 -3.57 -5.77
CA VAL A 213 24.52 -2.33 -5.51
C VAL A 213 24.90 -2.26 -4.02
N GLY A 214 26.14 -1.87 -3.73
CA GLY A 214 26.65 -1.82 -2.36
C GLY A 214 27.99 -2.53 -2.26
N ARG A 215 28.82 -2.07 -1.33
CA ARG A 215 30.22 -2.52 -1.17
C ARG A 215 30.57 -2.85 0.27
N ARG A 216 30.03 -2.10 1.23
CA ARG A 216 30.35 -2.26 2.65
C ARG A 216 29.14 -1.93 3.53
N SER A 217 29.28 -2.28 4.81
CA SER A 217 28.40 -1.85 5.89
C SER A 217 29.24 -1.15 6.94
N ASP A 218 29.20 0.18 6.94
CA ASP A 218 29.80 1.01 7.98
C ASP A 218 28.69 1.94 8.47
N ASN A 219 27.91 1.45 9.44
CA ASN A 219 26.68 2.10 9.87
C ASN A 219 26.40 1.87 11.36
N VAL A 220 25.98 2.92 12.07
CA VAL A 220 25.54 2.85 13.47
C VAL A 220 24.15 3.46 13.60
N GLY A 221 23.13 2.62 13.71
CA GLY A 221 21.74 3.06 13.67
C GLY A 221 21.00 2.99 15.00
N ILE A 222 20.02 3.89 15.16
CA ILE A 222 18.94 3.76 16.15
C ILE A 222 17.90 2.77 15.60
N THR A 223 17.90 1.55 16.14
CA THR A 223 16.97 0.49 15.69
C THR A 223 15.65 0.46 16.45
N SER A 224 15.58 1.11 17.62
CA SER A 224 14.35 1.24 18.40
C SER A 224 14.46 2.48 19.27
N PHE A 225 13.38 3.26 19.33
CA PHE A 225 13.21 4.39 20.22
C PHE A 225 11.79 4.39 20.75
N ALA A 226 11.60 4.55 22.05
CA ALA A 226 10.27 4.64 22.63
C ALA A 226 10.33 5.46 23.91
N ILE A 227 9.31 6.28 24.14
CA ILE A 227 9.17 7.00 25.40
C ILE A 227 8.00 6.42 26.16
N ARG A 228 8.24 6.15 27.44
CA ARG A 228 7.22 5.68 28.36
C ARG A 228 7.14 6.66 29.50
N LYS A 229 5.92 7.06 29.85
CA LYS A 229 5.66 7.75 31.11
C LYS A 229 5.86 6.77 32.27
N ASP A 230 6.55 7.20 33.32
CA ASP A 230 6.62 6.41 34.55
C ASP A 230 5.25 6.44 35.24
N TYR A 231 4.77 5.28 35.68
CA TYR A 231 3.41 5.12 36.21
C TYR A 231 3.20 5.83 37.55
N PHE A 232 4.28 6.07 38.30
CA PHE A 232 4.21 6.59 39.68
C PHE A 232 4.43 8.10 39.78
N SER A 233 4.99 8.74 38.74
CA SER A 233 5.33 10.15 38.77
C SER A 233 4.57 10.91 37.69
N SER A 234 4.07 12.09 38.06
CA SER A 234 3.21 12.87 37.16
C SER A 234 3.96 13.45 35.96
N PHE A 235 5.29 13.53 36.04
CA PHE A 235 6.14 14.27 35.09
C PHE A 235 7.45 13.56 34.74
N GLU A 236 7.73 12.33 35.21
CA GLU A 236 8.93 11.61 34.75
C GLU A 236 8.60 10.70 33.57
N TYR A 237 9.54 10.68 32.63
CA TYR A 237 9.52 9.86 31.44
C TYR A 237 10.82 9.07 31.36
N GLN A 238 10.75 7.93 30.70
CA GLN A 238 11.89 7.09 30.39
C GLN A 238 11.98 6.94 28.88
N ALA A 239 13.07 7.42 28.29
CA ALA A 239 13.40 7.17 26.89
C ALA A 239 14.18 5.85 26.79
N PHE A 240 13.57 4.84 26.19
CA PHE A 240 14.22 3.59 25.81
C PHE A 240 14.78 3.72 24.40
N LEU A 241 16.03 3.28 24.20
CA LEU A 241 16.66 3.26 22.89
C LEU A 241 17.58 2.05 22.71
N SER A 242 17.57 1.48 21.50
CA SER A 242 18.45 0.39 21.08
C SER A 242 19.32 0.84 19.91
N LEU A 243 20.63 0.89 20.17
CA LEU A 243 21.65 1.23 19.19
C LEU A 243 22.35 -0.04 18.71
N VAL A 244 22.71 -0.09 17.44
CA VAL A 244 23.46 -1.22 16.87
C VAL A 244 24.56 -0.68 15.97
N ASN A 245 25.78 -1.21 16.13
CA ASN A 245 26.87 -0.98 15.19
C ASN A 245 26.87 -2.13 14.16
N PHE A 246 26.48 -1.86 12.93
CA PHE A 246 26.48 -2.81 11.81
C PHE A 246 27.81 -2.82 11.04
N GLY A 247 28.80 -2.07 11.53
CA GLY A 247 30.16 -2.04 11.02
C GLY A 247 31.05 -3.15 11.58
N LYS A 248 32.15 -3.40 10.87
CA LYS A 248 33.18 -4.39 11.27
C LYS A 248 34.25 -3.82 12.21
N THR A 249 34.15 -2.54 12.57
CA THR A 249 35.11 -1.84 13.43
C THR A 249 34.40 -1.24 14.62
N GLU A 250 35.12 -1.11 15.73
CA GLU A 250 34.63 -0.35 16.88
C GLU A 250 34.40 1.12 16.50
N ARG A 251 33.28 1.69 16.98
CA ARG A 251 32.90 3.08 16.73
C ARG A 251 32.63 3.80 18.05
N SER A 252 33.22 4.98 18.19
CA SER A 252 32.94 5.91 19.29
C SER A 252 32.25 7.15 18.75
N PHE A 253 31.15 7.56 19.36
CA PHE A 253 30.29 8.67 18.92
C PHE A 253 29.58 9.31 20.12
N ALA A 254 29.09 10.53 19.93
CA ALA A 254 28.28 11.21 20.93
C ALA A 254 26.79 10.94 20.69
N PHE A 255 26.06 10.64 21.77
CA PHE A 255 24.60 10.53 21.78
C PHE A 255 24.03 11.74 22.52
N THR A 256 23.05 12.40 21.91
CA THR A 256 22.27 13.47 22.55
C THR A 256 20.78 13.13 22.55
N LEU A 257 20.13 13.39 23.69
CA LEU A 257 18.68 13.39 23.83
C LEU A 257 18.25 14.84 24.07
N GLU A 258 17.35 15.35 23.24
CA GLU A 258 16.88 16.73 23.26
C GLU A 258 15.36 16.76 23.41
N LEU A 259 14.82 17.79 24.09
CA LEU A 259 13.39 18.11 24.14
C LEU A 259 13.21 19.53 23.58
N ASP A 260 12.48 19.65 22.46
CA ASP A 260 12.28 20.91 21.72
C ASP A 260 13.62 21.68 21.48
N GLY A 261 14.69 20.94 21.16
CA GLY A 261 16.03 21.48 20.91
C GLY A 261 16.87 21.75 22.16
N LYS A 262 16.34 21.56 23.37
CA LYS A 262 17.11 21.65 24.62
C LYS A 262 17.66 20.28 25.01
N THR A 263 18.99 20.18 25.18
CA THR A 263 19.64 18.93 25.59
C THR A 263 19.18 18.48 26.99
N LEU A 264 18.61 17.27 27.07
CA LEU A 264 18.24 16.57 28.29
C LEU A 264 19.39 15.68 28.80
N ALA A 265 20.05 14.97 27.88
CA ALA A 265 21.17 14.09 28.18
C ALA A 265 22.18 14.08 27.03
N ALA A 266 23.46 14.01 27.36
CA ALA A 266 24.54 13.79 26.41
C ALA A 266 25.47 12.71 26.97
N LYS A 267 25.81 11.70 26.16
CA LYS A 267 26.70 10.60 26.54
C LYS A 267 27.64 10.24 25.40
N SER A 268 28.92 10.01 25.70
CA SER A 268 29.85 9.39 24.75
C SER A 268 29.71 7.88 24.85
N LEU A 269 29.52 7.22 23.71
CA LEU A 269 29.31 5.78 23.63
C LEU A 269 30.36 5.17 22.70
N THR A 270 30.80 3.97 23.08
CA THR A 270 31.66 3.12 22.25
C THR A 270 30.95 1.80 22.04
N LEU A 271 30.82 1.38 20.79
CA LEU A 271 30.21 0.11 20.39
C LEU A 271 31.20 -0.69 19.55
N GLY A 272 31.45 -1.93 19.98
CA GLY A 272 32.17 -2.91 19.17
C GLY A 272 31.39 -3.33 17.91
N PRO A 273 32.00 -4.09 17.00
CA PRO A 273 31.34 -4.57 15.78
C PRO A 273 30.18 -5.51 16.09
N ASP A 274 29.06 -5.36 15.38
CA ASP A 274 27.82 -6.13 15.52
C ASP A 274 27.20 -6.10 16.94
N VAL A 275 27.63 -5.15 17.79
CA VAL A 275 27.13 -5.02 19.16
C VAL A 275 25.83 -4.23 19.17
N ARG A 276 24.78 -4.84 19.72
CA ARG A 276 23.54 -4.17 20.12
C ARG A 276 23.64 -3.69 21.57
N ARG A 277 23.37 -2.40 21.81
CA ARG A 277 23.29 -1.81 23.14
C ARG A 277 21.92 -1.16 23.36
N ALA A 278 21.22 -1.61 24.39
CA ALA A 278 20.01 -0.97 24.88
C ALA A 278 20.34 -0.03 26.04
N MET A 279 19.67 1.12 26.12
CA MET A 279 19.74 2.00 27.28
C MET A 279 18.41 2.68 27.57
N VAL A 280 18.26 3.07 28.84
CA VAL A 280 17.13 3.85 29.33
C VAL A 280 17.67 5.16 29.88
N VAL A 281 17.06 6.27 29.48
CA VAL A 281 17.41 7.62 29.95
C VAL A 281 16.17 8.22 30.62
N PRO A 282 16.17 8.38 31.96
CA PRO A 282 15.09 9.07 32.65
C PRO A 282 15.19 10.58 32.44
N PHE A 283 14.05 11.26 32.32
CA PHE A 283 13.97 12.72 32.26
C PHE A 283 12.60 13.23 32.73
N GLY A 284 12.58 14.41 33.35
CA GLY A 284 11.35 15.08 33.76
C GLY A 284 10.83 16.06 32.70
N ASN A 285 9.52 16.08 32.45
CA ASN A 285 8.86 17.09 31.62
C ASN A 285 7.44 17.42 32.15
N GLN A 286 7.14 18.71 32.27
CA GLN A 286 5.82 19.21 32.71
C GLN A 286 4.91 19.61 31.55
N GLY A 287 5.42 19.66 30.32
CA GLY A 287 4.67 20.05 29.12
C GLY A 287 4.54 18.90 28.11
N GLY A 288 4.03 19.25 26.92
CA GLY A 288 4.25 18.43 25.72
C GLY A 288 5.61 18.78 25.10
N GLY A 289 5.90 18.23 23.92
CA GLY A 289 7.09 18.58 23.16
C GLY A 289 7.56 17.47 22.24
N VAL A 290 8.58 17.75 21.45
CA VAL A 290 9.25 16.75 20.60
C VAL A 290 10.54 16.34 21.27
N VAL A 291 10.66 15.05 21.60
CA VAL A 291 11.91 14.47 22.05
C VAL A 291 12.66 13.94 20.83
N THR A 292 13.92 14.32 20.69
CA THR A 292 14.81 13.93 19.60
C THR A 292 16.03 13.20 20.17
N ALA A 293 16.25 11.97 19.73
CA ALA A 293 17.49 11.23 19.96
C ALA A 293 18.38 11.38 18.73
N ARG A 294 19.64 11.80 18.90
CA ARG A 294 20.60 12.00 17.81
C ARG A 294 21.92 11.31 18.11
N LEU A 295 22.49 10.69 17.08
CA LEU A 295 23.86 10.17 17.05
C LEU A 295 24.72 11.14 16.24
N ASP A 296 25.80 11.63 16.83
CA ASP A 296 26.82 12.41 16.14
C ASP A 296 27.91 11.45 15.63
N VAL A 297 27.63 10.82 14.49
CA VAL A 297 28.47 9.83 13.82
C VAL A 297 28.52 10.13 12.32
N THR A 298 29.68 9.93 11.71
CA THR A 298 29.83 9.94 10.25
C THR A 298 29.88 8.52 9.74
N ASP A 299 28.80 8.08 9.12
CA ASP A 299 28.61 6.73 8.59
C ASP A 299 27.86 6.74 7.25
N ASP A 300 27.60 5.55 6.70
CA ASP A 300 27.11 5.40 5.33
C ASP A 300 25.62 5.77 5.17
N LEU A 301 24.80 5.75 6.25
CA LEU A 301 23.37 6.08 6.24
C LEU A 301 23.03 7.10 7.34
N VAL A 302 22.46 8.25 6.95
CA VAL A 302 22.11 9.32 7.92
C VAL A 302 20.70 9.16 8.50
N ALA A 303 19.83 8.41 7.83
CA ALA A 303 18.40 8.32 8.15
C ALA A 303 18.14 7.64 9.51
N ASP A 304 19.02 6.77 9.98
CA ASP A 304 18.90 6.08 11.27
C ASP A 304 19.73 6.71 12.39
N ASN A 305 20.41 7.83 12.12
CA ASN A 305 21.14 8.59 13.14
C ASN A 305 20.23 9.46 14.01
N VAL A 306 18.94 9.58 13.66
CA VAL A 306 17.98 10.40 14.39
C VAL A 306 16.67 9.64 14.60
N ALA A 307 16.09 9.77 15.80
CA ALA A 307 14.74 9.31 16.10
C ALA A 307 13.96 10.36 16.89
N TYR A 308 12.65 10.41 16.68
CA TYR A 308 11.72 11.37 17.22
C TYR A 308 10.62 10.68 18.01
N ALA A 309 10.15 11.32 19.06
CA ALA A 309 8.95 10.93 19.78
C ALA A 309 8.20 12.19 20.21
N VAL A 310 6.87 12.16 20.09
CA VAL A 310 6.02 13.27 20.49
C VAL A 310 5.46 13.00 21.87
N LEU A 311 5.68 13.93 22.79
CA LEU A 311 5.01 13.99 24.07
C LEU A 311 3.75 14.85 23.91
N PRO A 312 2.53 14.28 24.04
CA PRO A 312 1.32 15.08 24.01
C PRO A 312 1.31 16.03 25.22
N PRO A 313 0.77 17.25 25.08
CA PRO A 313 0.65 18.16 26.20
C PRO A 313 -0.23 17.52 27.30
N PRO A 314 0.15 17.63 28.58
CA PRO A 314 -0.65 17.08 29.65
C PRO A 314 -1.97 17.84 29.73
N ARG A 315 -3.05 17.23 29.23
CA ARG A 315 -4.41 17.72 29.42
C ARG A 315 -4.90 17.27 30.79
N LYS A 316 -5.39 18.23 31.58
CA LYS A 316 -6.06 17.90 32.84
C LYS A 316 -7.34 17.13 32.56
N ILE A 317 -7.62 16.09 33.34
CA ILE A 317 -8.86 15.34 33.33
C ILE A 317 -9.95 16.30 33.82
N ALA A 318 -10.89 16.67 32.96
CA ALA A 318 -12.05 17.45 33.35
C ALA A 318 -12.99 16.55 34.17
N VAL A 319 -13.07 16.78 35.48
CA VAL A 319 -13.88 15.98 36.40
C VAL A 319 -15.07 16.80 36.88
N LEU A 320 -16.28 16.28 36.68
CA LEU A 320 -17.50 16.81 37.29
C LEU A 320 -17.80 16.04 38.57
N LEU A 321 -17.79 16.70 39.72
CA LEU A 321 -18.22 16.12 40.98
C LEU A 321 -19.64 16.59 41.29
N VAL A 322 -20.58 15.64 41.32
CA VAL A 322 -21.97 15.84 41.74
C VAL A 322 -22.13 15.26 43.13
N THR A 323 -22.25 16.14 44.13
CA THR A 323 -22.25 15.74 45.55
C THR A 323 -23.14 16.67 46.37
N PRO A 324 -23.81 16.18 47.44
CA PRO A 324 -24.47 17.01 48.44
C PRO A 324 -23.50 17.78 49.35
N GLY A 325 -22.18 17.50 49.31
CA GLY A 325 -21.16 18.23 50.08
C GLY A 325 -20.02 17.38 50.65
N ASN A 326 -19.45 16.47 49.85
CA ASN A 326 -18.39 15.56 50.31
C ASN A 326 -16.99 16.17 50.23
N LEU A 327 -16.52 16.66 51.38
CA LEU A 327 -15.20 17.31 51.52
C LEU A 327 -14.02 16.37 51.24
N PHE A 328 -14.16 15.05 51.42
CA PHE A 328 -13.07 14.10 51.12
C PHE A 328 -12.81 14.04 49.62
N LEU A 329 -13.87 13.86 48.82
CA LEU A 329 -13.78 13.85 47.36
C LEU A 329 -13.36 15.21 46.81
N GLU A 330 -13.90 16.31 47.36
CA GLU A 330 -13.55 17.66 46.91
C GLU A 330 -12.08 17.99 47.14
N LYS A 331 -11.54 17.69 48.33
CA LYS A 331 -10.13 17.97 48.65
C LYS A 331 -9.20 17.09 47.83
N GLU A 332 -9.46 15.79 47.76
CA GLU A 332 -8.61 14.86 47.03
C GLU A 332 -8.54 15.19 45.54
N LEU A 333 -9.69 15.43 44.91
CA LEU A 333 -9.75 15.80 43.48
C LEU A 333 -9.15 17.18 43.18
N ARG A 334 -9.18 18.12 44.13
CA ARG A 334 -8.51 19.43 43.96
C ARG A 334 -7.00 19.36 44.15
N THR A 335 -6.51 18.43 44.96
CA THR A 335 -5.08 18.27 45.22
C THR A 335 -4.37 17.56 44.07
N ASP A 336 -5.06 16.73 43.28
CA ASP A 336 -4.47 16.09 42.10
C ASP A 336 -4.14 17.13 40.99
N PRO A 337 -2.85 17.33 40.63
CA PRO A 337 -2.45 18.31 39.63
C PRO A 337 -2.96 18.00 38.22
N GLN A 338 -3.37 16.76 37.97
CA GLN A 338 -3.90 16.29 36.69
C GLN A 338 -5.41 16.52 36.56
N VAL A 339 -6.10 17.01 37.59
CA VAL A 339 -7.56 17.17 37.59
C VAL A 339 -7.97 18.64 37.43
N SER A 340 -8.99 18.87 36.59
CA SER A 340 -9.74 20.13 36.52
C SER A 340 -11.14 19.87 37.07
N LEU A 341 -11.36 20.19 38.35
CA LEU A 341 -12.59 19.87 39.06
C LEU A 341 -13.65 20.96 38.87
N GLN A 342 -14.86 20.57 38.50
CA GLN A 342 -16.07 21.40 38.59
C GLN A 342 -17.08 20.74 39.53
N LEU A 343 -17.69 21.55 40.40
CA LEU A 343 -18.70 21.10 41.36
C LEU A 343 -20.10 21.41 40.85
N ARG A 344 -21.03 20.51 41.13
CA ARG A 344 -22.45 20.71 40.85
C ARG A 344 -23.32 20.10 41.95
N PRO A 345 -24.36 20.82 42.41
CA PRO A 345 -25.29 20.24 43.37
C PRO A 345 -26.20 19.20 42.67
N PRO A 346 -26.74 18.21 43.41
CA PRO A 346 -27.51 17.10 42.84
C PRO A 346 -28.73 17.50 42.01
N ASP A 347 -29.40 18.58 42.41
CA ASP A 347 -30.59 19.15 41.76
C ASP A 347 -30.30 19.77 40.38
N ALA A 348 -29.05 20.16 40.13
CA ALA A 348 -28.61 20.76 38.88
C ALA A 348 -28.05 19.75 37.87
N TYR A 349 -27.99 18.45 38.19
CA TYR A 349 -27.44 17.42 37.30
C TYR A 349 -28.54 16.60 36.62
N GLY A 350 -28.63 16.73 35.29
CA GLY A 350 -29.65 16.06 34.48
C GLY A 350 -29.26 14.68 33.92
N GLY A 351 -28.01 14.24 34.15
CA GLY A 351 -27.44 13.01 33.57
C GLY A 351 -26.52 13.27 32.36
N GLY A 352 -25.69 12.28 32.01
CA GLY A 352 -24.70 12.39 30.94
C GLY A 352 -23.36 12.99 31.37
N MET A 353 -22.38 12.99 30.46
CA MET A 353 -21.04 13.53 30.76
C MET A 353 -20.88 15.04 30.53
N GLU A 354 -21.81 15.72 29.85
CA GLU A 354 -21.79 17.18 29.64
C GLU A 354 -20.44 17.79 29.16
N GLY A 355 -19.62 17.03 28.43
CA GLY A 355 -18.31 17.47 27.95
C GLY A 355 -17.15 17.31 28.94
N PHE A 356 -17.40 16.72 30.12
CA PHE A 356 -16.36 16.29 31.06
C PHE A 356 -15.78 14.92 30.67
N ASP A 357 -14.57 14.66 31.14
CA ASP A 357 -13.82 13.44 30.87
C ASP A 357 -14.22 12.30 31.82
N VAL A 358 -14.59 12.63 33.07
CA VAL A 358 -15.11 11.72 34.10
C VAL A 358 -16.16 12.44 34.95
N VAL A 359 -17.26 11.76 35.29
CA VAL A 359 -18.27 12.26 36.24
C VAL A 359 -18.25 11.41 37.52
N VAL A 360 -18.10 12.07 38.67
CA VAL A 360 -18.17 11.45 39.99
C VAL A 360 -19.53 11.76 40.60
N LEU A 361 -20.33 10.73 40.84
CA LEU A 361 -21.63 10.82 41.51
C LEU A 361 -21.48 10.32 42.95
N ASP A 362 -21.83 11.17 43.91
CA ASP A 362 -21.72 10.87 45.33
C ASP A 362 -23.08 10.96 46.01
N SER A 363 -23.62 9.80 46.39
CA SER A 363 -24.96 9.63 46.98
C SER A 363 -26.10 10.28 46.15
N VAL A 364 -26.00 10.27 44.81
CA VAL A 364 -27.02 10.81 43.88
C VAL A 364 -27.42 9.74 42.87
N ASN A 365 -28.73 9.53 42.73
CA ASN A 365 -29.30 8.51 41.83
C ASN A 365 -30.13 9.17 40.72
N PRO A 366 -29.51 9.71 39.66
CA PRO A 366 -30.24 10.20 38.50
C PRO A 366 -30.97 9.03 37.80
N PRO A 367 -32.09 9.30 37.10
CA PRO A 367 -32.85 8.25 36.42
C PRO A 367 -32.06 7.58 35.30
N ARG A 368 -31.17 8.32 34.62
CA ARG A 368 -30.22 7.79 33.64
C ARG A 368 -28.91 8.58 33.66
N ILE A 369 -27.77 7.88 33.62
CA ILE A 369 -26.46 8.50 33.37
C ILE A 369 -26.02 8.38 31.91
N GLY A 370 -26.47 7.35 31.19
CA GLY A 370 -26.13 7.15 29.78
C GLY A 370 -24.68 6.68 29.55
N ARG A 371 -24.21 6.84 28.30
CA ARG A 371 -22.85 6.46 27.87
C ARG A 371 -21.80 7.36 28.53
N GLY A 372 -20.60 6.83 28.80
CA GLY A 372 -19.49 7.61 29.37
C GLY A 372 -18.69 6.94 30.48
N ARG A 373 -18.00 7.76 31.27
CA ARG A 373 -17.00 7.36 32.28
C ARG A 373 -17.41 7.89 33.65
N TYR A 374 -17.66 7.00 34.60
CA TYR A 374 -18.29 7.36 35.87
C TYR A 374 -17.57 6.76 37.09
N ILE A 375 -17.49 7.53 38.18
CA ILE A 375 -17.23 6.99 39.53
C ILE A 375 -18.52 7.16 40.31
N LEU A 376 -19.06 6.07 40.82
CA LEU A 376 -20.33 6.02 41.53
C LEU A 376 -20.04 5.67 42.99
N VAL A 377 -20.13 6.66 43.88
CA VAL A 377 -19.94 6.49 45.33
C VAL A 377 -21.31 6.47 46.00
N ASN A 378 -21.64 5.35 46.64
CA ASN A 378 -22.95 5.12 47.28
C ASN A 378 -24.14 5.49 46.35
N SER A 379 -23.97 5.28 45.04
CA SER A 379 -24.90 5.73 44.00
C SER A 379 -25.16 4.60 43.00
N ALA A 380 -26.43 4.27 42.77
CA ALA A 380 -26.87 3.24 41.84
C ALA A 380 -27.95 3.80 40.88
N PRO A 381 -27.53 4.49 39.80
CA PRO A 381 -28.44 4.99 38.78
C PRO A 381 -29.22 3.86 38.09
N GLY A 382 -30.46 4.12 37.68
CA GLY A 382 -31.39 3.08 37.22
C GLY A 382 -31.02 2.38 35.90
N ASP A 383 -30.14 2.97 35.09
CA ASP A 383 -29.64 2.39 33.84
C ASP A 383 -28.29 1.67 33.98
N VAL A 384 -27.75 1.56 35.19
CA VAL A 384 -26.55 0.77 35.48
C VAL A 384 -26.98 -0.67 35.82
N PRO A 385 -26.39 -1.71 35.21
CA PRO A 385 -26.81 -3.11 35.37
C PRO A 385 -26.35 -3.70 36.72
N ILE A 386 -26.82 -3.11 37.83
CA ILE A 386 -26.55 -3.54 39.19
C ILE A 386 -27.89 -3.64 39.93
N GLN A 387 -28.16 -4.79 40.53
CA GLN A 387 -29.33 -4.97 41.39
C GLN A 387 -28.98 -4.75 42.85
N LEU A 388 -29.68 -3.81 43.51
CA LEU A 388 -29.55 -3.61 44.95
C LEU A 388 -30.40 -4.63 45.72
N LEU A 389 -29.80 -5.29 46.71
CA LEU A 389 -30.39 -6.34 47.54
C LEU A 389 -30.54 -5.92 49.02
N GLY A 390 -30.41 -4.63 49.31
CA GLY A 390 -30.47 -4.06 50.67
C GLY A 390 -29.14 -3.45 51.12
N ARG A 391 -28.96 -3.27 52.44
CA ARG A 391 -27.69 -2.85 53.07
C ARG A 391 -27.18 -3.93 54.00
N VAL A 392 -25.87 -3.94 54.22
CA VAL A 392 -25.15 -4.84 55.11
C VAL A 392 -24.39 -3.99 56.12
N GLU A 393 -24.56 -4.29 57.39
CA GLU A 393 -23.82 -3.64 58.48
C GLU A 393 -22.46 -4.32 58.66
N ARG A 394 -21.42 -3.51 58.84
CA ARG A 394 -20.04 -3.89 59.12
C ARG A 394 -19.51 -5.03 58.24
N PRO A 395 -19.56 -4.91 56.90
CA PRO A 395 -19.05 -5.95 56.02
C PRO A 395 -17.52 -6.07 56.17
N ALA A 396 -17.04 -7.28 56.46
CA ALA A 396 -15.61 -7.57 56.47
C ALA A 396 -15.09 -7.70 55.04
N ILE A 397 -14.00 -6.98 54.73
CA ILE A 397 -13.27 -7.14 53.46
C ILE A 397 -12.53 -8.48 53.52
N LEU A 398 -12.83 -9.40 52.60
CA LEU A 398 -12.25 -10.74 52.54
C LEU A 398 -11.04 -10.80 51.60
N ASP A 399 -11.20 -10.22 50.40
CA ASP A 399 -10.13 -10.15 49.40
C ASP A 399 -10.31 -8.92 48.51
N TRP A 400 -9.22 -8.55 47.83
CA TRP A 400 -9.22 -7.51 46.81
C TRP A 400 -8.23 -7.84 45.70
N ASP A 401 -8.59 -7.41 44.49
CA ASP A 401 -7.83 -7.70 43.27
C ASP A 401 -6.59 -6.81 43.14
N ARG A 402 -5.46 -7.30 43.63
CA ARG A 402 -4.14 -6.64 43.54
C ARG A 402 -3.61 -6.52 42.11
N GLY A 403 -4.16 -7.28 41.16
CA GLY A 403 -3.81 -7.20 39.74
C GLY A 403 -4.54 -6.08 39.00
N SER A 404 -5.66 -5.60 39.55
CA SER A 404 -6.45 -4.51 38.97
C SER A 404 -5.64 -3.21 38.91
N PRO A 405 -5.61 -2.50 37.76
CA PRO A 405 -4.98 -1.17 37.67
C PRO A 405 -5.47 -0.17 38.73
N ILE A 406 -6.69 -0.33 39.24
CA ILE A 406 -7.29 0.55 40.25
C ILE A 406 -6.72 0.32 41.65
N LEU A 407 -6.46 -0.95 42.02
CA LEU A 407 -6.03 -1.35 43.37
C LEU A 407 -4.55 -1.70 43.48
N ARG A 408 -3.73 -1.33 42.48
CA ARG A 408 -2.27 -1.52 42.55
C ARG A 408 -1.68 -0.73 43.71
N ASN A 409 -0.83 -1.39 44.49
CA ASN A 409 -0.15 -0.80 45.66
C ASN A 409 -1.12 -0.31 46.75
N VAL A 410 -2.37 -0.79 46.74
CA VAL A 410 -3.38 -0.48 47.75
C VAL A 410 -3.49 -1.64 48.74
N ASP A 411 -3.45 -1.31 50.03
CA ASP A 411 -3.75 -2.23 51.13
C ASP A 411 -5.07 -1.85 51.79
N LEU A 412 -6.01 -2.80 51.82
CA LEU A 412 -7.34 -2.64 52.40
C LEU A 412 -7.56 -3.47 53.67
N ALA A 413 -6.53 -4.19 54.16
CA ALA A 413 -6.67 -5.11 55.30
C ALA A 413 -7.20 -4.45 56.58
N LYS A 414 -6.89 -3.16 56.77
CA LYS A 414 -7.24 -2.38 57.97
C LYS A 414 -8.43 -1.44 57.76
N VAL A 415 -9.03 -1.42 56.58
CA VAL A 415 -10.15 -0.53 56.26
C VAL A 415 -11.42 -1.11 56.88
N ILE A 416 -12.12 -0.26 57.61
CA ILE A 416 -13.39 -0.56 58.26
C ILE A 416 -14.51 0.18 57.51
N VAL A 417 -15.53 -0.57 57.14
CA VAL A 417 -16.77 -0.06 56.54
C VAL A 417 -17.89 -0.29 57.54
N GLU A 418 -18.60 0.77 57.95
CA GLU A 418 -19.70 0.69 58.92
C GLU A 418 -20.95 0.11 58.27
N ASP A 419 -21.26 0.52 57.04
CA ASP A 419 -22.34 -0.03 56.24
C ASP A 419 -22.08 0.05 54.73
N ALA A 420 -22.62 -0.90 53.97
CA ALA A 420 -22.51 -0.94 52.52
C ALA A 420 -23.80 -1.43 51.87
N VAL A 421 -24.04 -1.00 50.63
CA VAL A 421 -25.10 -1.53 49.79
C VAL A 421 -24.74 -2.94 49.35
N ARG A 422 -25.65 -3.88 49.61
CA ARG A 422 -25.56 -5.24 49.09
C ARG A 422 -25.97 -5.21 47.64
N MET A 423 -25.05 -5.53 46.73
CA MET A 423 -25.31 -5.50 45.30
C MET A 423 -25.06 -6.84 44.62
N ARG A 424 -25.81 -7.09 43.54
CA ARG A 424 -25.59 -8.17 42.60
C ARG A 424 -25.37 -7.57 41.20
N PRO A 425 -24.16 -7.67 40.64
CA PRO A 425 -23.91 -7.29 39.25
C PRO A 425 -24.77 -8.10 38.29
N LEU A 426 -25.33 -7.45 37.26
CA LEU A 426 -26.14 -8.08 36.21
C LEU A 426 -25.44 -8.12 34.84
N ALA A 427 -24.36 -7.35 34.67
CA ALA A 427 -23.53 -7.33 33.47
C ALA A 427 -22.14 -7.93 33.75
N ALA A 428 -21.40 -8.22 32.67
CA ALA A 428 -20.00 -8.60 32.77
C ALA A 428 -19.17 -7.41 33.29
N GLY A 429 -18.38 -7.68 34.34
CA GLY A 429 -17.48 -6.73 34.97
C GLY A 429 -16.75 -7.43 36.11
N LYS A 430 -15.94 -6.70 36.86
CA LYS A 430 -15.01 -7.29 37.82
C LYS A 430 -15.27 -6.78 39.22
N ALA A 431 -15.50 -7.70 40.17
CA ALA A 431 -15.44 -7.39 41.59
C ALA A 431 -13.98 -7.07 41.95
N LEU A 432 -13.75 -5.87 42.52
CA LEU A 432 -12.42 -5.43 42.91
C LEU A 432 -12.16 -5.61 44.41
N VAL A 433 -13.20 -5.44 45.22
CA VAL A 433 -13.15 -5.65 46.68
C VAL A 433 -14.35 -6.51 47.05
N GLU A 434 -14.10 -7.64 47.69
CA GLU A 434 -15.12 -8.63 48.03
C GLU A 434 -15.37 -8.72 49.55
N SER A 435 -16.62 -8.98 49.89
CA SER A 435 -17.06 -9.31 51.25
C SER A 435 -17.94 -10.56 51.23
N ALA A 436 -18.23 -11.14 52.39
CA ALA A 436 -19.15 -12.28 52.49
C ALA A 436 -20.56 -11.99 51.95
N ALA A 437 -20.97 -10.71 51.92
CA ALA A 437 -22.30 -10.30 51.47
C ALA A 437 -22.36 -9.95 49.98
N GLY A 438 -21.22 -9.92 49.30
CA GLY A 438 -21.08 -9.52 47.90
C GLY A 438 -19.93 -8.51 47.67
N PRO A 439 -19.77 -8.03 46.43
CA PRO A 439 -18.74 -7.04 46.11
C PRO A 439 -19.04 -5.68 46.75
N LEU A 440 -18.02 -5.06 47.34
CA LEU A 440 -18.07 -3.71 47.90
C LEU A 440 -17.61 -2.66 46.89
N VAL A 441 -16.67 -3.02 46.02
CA VAL A 441 -16.21 -2.19 44.90
C VAL A 441 -16.26 -3.03 43.63
N TYR A 442 -16.85 -2.48 42.58
CA TYR A 442 -17.09 -3.18 41.32
C TYR A 442 -16.72 -2.30 40.12
N ALA A 443 -15.96 -2.85 39.18
CA ALA A 443 -15.61 -2.21 37.93
C ALA A 443 -16.50 -2.74 36.80
N LEU A 444 -17.25 -1.85 36.16
CA LEU A 444 -18.09 -2.12 35.01
C LEU A 444 -17.37 -1.68 33.72
N GLU A 445 -17.29 -2.57 32.73
CA GLU A 445 -16.78 -2.27 31.40
C GLU A 445 -17.77 -2.78 30.34
N GLU A 446 -18.57 -1.86 29.78
CA GLU A 446 -19.41 -2.06 28.60
C GLU A 446 -18.79 -1.32 27.39
N PRO A 447 -19.14 -1.66 26.13
CA PRO A 447 -18.54 -1.04 24.94
C PRO A 447 -18.56 0.50 24.91
N ASP A 448 -19.53 1.08 25.59
CA ASP A 448 -19.89 2.49 25.55
C ASP A 448 -20.06 3.11 26.95
N ARG A 449 -19.74 2.36 28.00
CA ARG A 449 -19.83 2.81 29.39
C ARG A 449 -18.76 2.14 30.25
N LYS A 450 -18.02 2.96 30.98
CA LYS A 450 -17.01 2.50 31.93
C LYS A 450 -17.29 3.12 33.29
N ALA A 451 -17.46 2.31 34.33
CA ALA A 451 -17.80 2.84 35.65
C ALA A 451 -17.11 2.10 36.79
N LEU A 452 -16.70 2.85 37.81
CA LEU A 452 -16.26 2.31 39.09
C LEU A 452 -17.37 2.54 40.11
N PHE A 453 -17.91 1.47 40.67
CA PHE A 453 -18.91 1.54 41.73
C PHE A 453 -18.27 1.27 43.08
N VAL A 454 -18.48 2.17 44.03
CA VAL A 454 -18.10 2.07 45.44
C VAL A 454 -19.39 1.99 46.25
N GLY A 455 -19.68 0.82 46.81
CA GLY A 455 -20.98 0.49 47.39
C GLY A 455 -21.23 1.01 48.80
N PHE A 456 -20.32 1.78 49.38
CA PHE A 456 -20.46 2.33 50.73
C PHE A 456 -20.26 3.83 50.73
N ASP A 457 -20.83 4.49 51.74
CA ASP A 457 -20.65 5.92 51.96
C ASP A 457 -19.27 6.17 52.58
N LEU A 458 -18.53 7.15 52.05
CA LEU A 458 -17.21 7.52 52.55
C LEU A 458 -17.27 8.13 53.96
N PHE A 459 -18.41 8.68 54.39
CA PHE A 459 -18.62 9.14 55.78
C PHE A 459 -18.90 7.98 56.75
N ARG A 460 -19.23 6.80 56.23
CA ARG A 460 -19.50 5.56 56.98
C ARG A 460 -18.35 4.55 56.82
N SER A 461 -17.15 5.03 56.54
CA SER A 461 -15.93 4.22 56.45
C SER A 461 -14.72 5.04 56.90
N ASP A 462 -13.69 4.38 57.41
CA ASP A 462 -12.40 5.02 57.68
C ASP A 462 -11.50 5.10 56.44
N LEU A 463 -11.94 4.61 55.27
CA LEU A 463 -11.17 4.61 54.03
C LEU A 463 -10.52 5.98 53.72
N PRO A 464 -11.21 7.14 53.82
CA PRO A 464 -10.61 8.44 53.56
C PRO A 464 -9.46 8.83 54.49
N LEU A 465 -9.28 8.13 55.61
CA LEU A 465 -8.19 8.33 56.58
C LEU A 465 -6.96 7.47 56.27
N HIS A 466 -7.05 6.54 55.31
CA HIS A 466 -5.97 5.66 54.89
C HIS A 466 -5.34 6.13 53.58
N VAL A 467 -4.06 5.80 53.38
CA VAL A 467 -3.32 6.05 52.11
C VAL A 467 -3.96 5.35 50.90
N ALA A 468 -4.78 4.32 51.15
CA ALA A 468 -5.54 3.63 50.13
C ALA A 468 -6.49 4.56 49.35
N PHE A 469 -7.14 5.52 50.02
CA PHE A 469 -8.14 6.40 49.38
C PHE A 469 -7.58 7.27 48.25
N PRO A 470 -6.53 8.09 48.46
CA PRO A 470 -5.95 8.91 47.39
C PRO A 470 -5.44 8.06 46.21
N LEU A 471 -4.86 6.88 46.50
CA LEU A 471 -4.37 5.96 45.47
C LEU A 471 -5.51 5.37 44.63
N ILE A 472 -6.59 4.91 45.26
CA ILE A 472 -7.76 4.37 44.56
C ILE A 472 -8.37 5.42 43.64
N LEU A 473 -8.56 6.66 44.14
CA LEU A 473 -9.20 7.71 43.35
C LEU A 473 -8.33 8.11 42.14
N SER A 474 -7.02 8.30 42.36
CA SER A 474 -6.08 8.64 41.29
C SER A 474 -5.95 7.52 40.25
N ASN A 475 -5.87 6.26 40.67
CA ASN A 475 -5.82 5.11 39.76
C ASN A 475 -7.15 4.91 39.01
N ALA A 476 -8.30 5.14 39.67
CA ALA A 476 -9.62 5.05 39.06
C ALA A 476 -9.78 6.09 37.95
N LEU A 477 -9.36 7.34 38.19
CA LEU A 477 -9.38 8.40 37.16
C LEU A 477 -8.52 8.03 35.95
N ARG A 478 -7.32 7.47 36.16
CA ARG A 478 -6.46 6.98 35.07
C ARG A 478 -7.04 5.78 34.33
N TRP A 479 -7.73 4.88 35.03
CA TRP A 479 -8.39 3.72 34.40
C TRP A 479 -9.65 4.12 33.61
N LEU A 480 -10.39 5.12 34.09
CA LEU A 480 -11.57 5.67 33.41
C LEU A 480 -11.18 6.54 32.21
N HIS A 481 -10.14 7.34 32.38
CA HIS A 481 -9.52 8.15 31.34
C HIS A 481 -8.10 7.61 31.07
N PRO A 482 -7.98 6.44 30.40
CA PRO A 482 -6.67 6.00 29.93
C PRO A 482 -6.12 7.14 29.09
N ALA A 483 -4.96 7.65 29.50
CA ALA A 483 -4.38 8.92 29.07
C ALA A 483 -4.61 9.16 27.56
N GLY A 484 -5.15 10.33 27.23
CA GLY A 484 -5.60 10.67 25.88
C GLY A 484 -4.54 10.37 24.85
N LEU A 485 -4.93 9.71 23.75
CA LEU A 485 -4.03 9.21 22.70
C LEU A 485 -2.84 8.46 23.31
N ASP A 486 -2.91 7.13 23.40
CA ASP A 486 -1.77 6.29 23.73
C ASP A 486 -0.50 6.90 23.09
N GLN A 487 0.57 7.14 23.85
CA GLN A 487 1.79 7.72 23.29
C GLN A 487 2.30 6.92 22.08
N ALA A 488 1.96 5.63 22.03
CA ALA A 488 2.16 4.75 20.87
C ALA A 488 1.43 5.20 19.59
N SER A 489 0.29 5.89 19.69
CA SER A 489 -0.48 6.40 18.55
C SER A 489 0.15 7.62 17.86
N LEU A 490 1.11 8.30 18.52
CA LEU A 490 1.80 9.46 17.97
C LEU A 490 3.25 9.16 17.54
N GLN A 491 3.65 7.89 17.57
CA GLN A 491 4.95 7.42 17.10
C GLN A 491 4.76 6.25 16.14
N LEU A 492 5.04 6.47 14.86
CA LEU A 492 4.83 5.52 13.77
C LEU A 492 6.17 5.14 13.12
N ALA A 493 6.18 3.98 12.46
CA ALA A 493 7.27 3.63 11.56
C ALA A 493 7.07 4.33 10.20
N SER A 494 8.15 4.65 9.50
CA SER A 494 8.06 5.22 8.15
C SER A 494 7.36 4.26 7.18
N GLY A 495 6.52 4.83 6.32
CA GLY A 495 5.61 4.09 5.44
C GLY A 495 4.30 3.63 6.07
N GLN A 496 4.09 3.79 7.38
CA GLN A 496 2.79 3.53 8.00
C GLN A 496 1.87 4.74 7.88
N PRO A 497 0.61 4.58 7.44
CA PRO A 497 -0.32 5.70 7.35
C PRO A 497 -0.62 6.29 8.73
N ILE A 498 -0.70 7.61 8.81
CA ILE A 498 -1.19 8.32 9.98
C ILE A 498 -2.71 8.19 10.02
N VAL A 499 -3.23 7.47 11.00
CA VAL A 499 -4.67 7.32 11.24
C VAL A 499 -5.01 7.86 12.61
N LEU A 500 -5.70 9.00 12.68
CA LEU A 500 -6.00 9.68 13.94
C LEU A 500 -7.47 10.11 14.05
N PRO A 501 -8.14 9.88 15.20
CA PRO A 501 -9.46 10.44 15.43
C PRO A 501 -9.37 11.96 15.51
N VAL A 502 -10.26 12.66 14.83
CA VAL A 502 -10.36 14.12 14.88
C VAL A 502 -11.59 14.57 15.68
N GLU A 503 -11.51 15.78 16.21
CA GLU A 503 -12.60 16.37 16.97
C GLU A 503 -13.87 16.54 16.12
N HIS A 504 -15.03 16.49 16.79
CA HIS A 504 -16.32 16.61 16.13
C HIS A 504 -16.46 17.96 15.38
N GLY A 505 -16.88 17.89 14.12
CA GLY A 505 -17.05 19.05 13.24
C GLY A 505 -15.81 19.45 12.43
N VAL A 506 -14.66 18.75 12.58
CA VAL A 506 -13.52 18.91 11.67
C VAL A 506 -13.78 18.09 10.39
N THR A 507 -13.79 18.76 9.23
CA THR A 507 -14.03 18.12 7.92
C THR A 507 -12.82 18.19 6.98
N ALA A 508 -11.78 18.93 7.35
CA ALA A 508 -10.56 19.10 6.57
C ALA A 508 -9.37 19.25 7.49
N ALA A 509 -8.22 18.74 7.05
CA ALA A 509 -6.94 18.90 7.71
C ALA A 509 -5.82 19.06 6.69
N THR A 510 -4.75 19.74 7.09
CA THR A 510 -3.55 19.91 6.29
C THR A 510 -2.37 19.34 7.03
N VAL A 511 -1.60 18.47 6.40
CA VAL A 511 -0.38 17.88 6.94
C VAL A 511 0.81 18.65 6.43
N LEU A 512 1.69 19.07 7.34
CA LEU A 512 3.01 19.57 7.04
C LEU A 512 4.01 18.41 7.19
N THR A 513 4.70 18.06 6.11
CA THR A 513 5.77 17.04 6.16
C THR A 513 7.01 17.61 6.86
N PRO A 514 7.94 16.75 7.31
CA PRO A 514 9.23 17.17 7.86
C PRO A 514 10.02 18.09 6.92
N ALA A 515 9.97 17.87 5.59
CA ALA A 515 10.56 18.74 4.58
C ALA A 515 9.82 20.08 4.35
N GLY A 516 8.71 20.32 5.04
CA GLY A 516 7.92 21.55 4.94
C GLY A 516 6.88 21.58 3.82
N ARG A 517 6.62 20.44 3.16
CA ARG A 517 5.56 20.32 2.14
C ARG A 517 4.19 20.39 2.82
N ARG A 518 3.23 21.09 2.20
CA ARG A 518 1.84 21.17 2.68
C ARG A 518 0.96 20.27 1.83
N LEU A 519 0.41 19.22 2.44
CA LEU A 519 -0.43 18.24 1.76
C LEU A 519 -1.81 18.17 2.44
N PRO A 520 -2.92 18.10 1.68
CA PRO A 520 -4.24 17.90 2.27
C PRO A 520 -4.37 16.48 2.83
N ALA A 521 -4.95 16.34 4.02
CA ALA A 521 -5.37 15.04 4.55
C ALA A 521 -6.89 14.89 4.52
N GLN A 522 -7.34 13.67 4.25
CA GLN A 522 -8.75 13.35 4.18
C GLN A 522 -9.29 13.05 5.57
N VAL A 523 -10.47 13.59 5.86
CA VAL A 523 -11.21 13.30 7.10
C VAL A 523 -12.51 12.61 6.71
N VAL A 524 -12.65 11.34 7.07
CA VAL A 524 -13.82 10.53 6.77
C VAL A 524 -14.38 9.98 8.08
N ARG A 525 -15.66 10.25 8.36
CA ARG A 525 -16.36 9.78 9.57
C ARG A 525 -15.64 10.13 10.88
N GLY A 526 -14.99 11.30 10.95
CA GLY A 526 -14.27 11.75 12.14
C GLY A 526 -12.90 11.12 12.34
N VAL A 527 -12.34 10.45 11.32
CA VAL A 527 -10.98 9.92 11.32
C VAL A 527 -10.19 10.58 10.20
N LEU A 528 -9.01 11.08 10.53
CA LEU A 528 -8.03 11.58 9.58
C LEU A 528 -7.14 10.45 9.12
N THR A 529 -6.94 10.34 7.81
CA THR A 529 -5.96 9.42 7.22
C THR A 529 -4.99 10.16 6.30
N PHE A 530 -3.71 9.78 6.39
CA PHE A 530 -2.64 10.32 5.55
C PHE A 530 -1.55 9.27 5.32
N ALA A 531 -1.29 8.88 4.07
CA ALA A 531 -0.38 7.77 3.72
C ALA A 531 1.07 8.21 3.40
N ASP A 532 1.31 9.46 2.98
CA ASP A 532 2.62 9.97 2.52
C ASP A 532 3.63 10.18 3.68
N THR A 533 4.01 9.08 4.32
CA THR A 533 4.93 8.98 5.45
C THR A 533 6.32 8.49 5.02
N ASP A 534 6.77 8.98 3.88
CA ASP A 534 7.99 8.58 3.18
C ASP A 534 9.27 9.28 3.71
N GLU A 535 9.11 10.28 4.58
CA GLU A 535 10.16 11.04 5.23
C GLU A 535 10.18 10.72 6.73
N ILE A 536 11.37 10.56 7.32
CA ILE A 536 11.49 10.54 8.78
C ILE A 536 11.38 11.94 9.36
N GLY A 537 10.78 12.08 10.53
CA GLY A 537 10.64 13.37 11.21
C GLY A 537 9.31 13.56 11.91
N VAL A 538 9.00 14.81 12.21
CA VAL A 538 7.75 15.19 12.86
C VAL A 538 6.78 15.79 11.85
N TYR A 539 5.69 15.08 11.60
CA TYR A 539 4.57 15.55 10.81
C TYR A 539 3.67 16.43 11.68
N ARG A 540 3.26 17.59 11.16
CA ARG A 540 2.37 18.52 11.86
C ARG A 540 1.02 18.55 11.16
N ILE A 541 -0.01 18.13 11.86
CA ILE A 541 -1.38 18.04 11.37
C ILE A 541 -2.11 19.29 11.84
N LEU A 542 -2.50 20.14 10.89
CA LEU A 542 -3.19 21.39 11.13
C LEU A 542 -4.69 21.18 10.89
N THR A 543 -5.49 21.45 11.92
CA THR A 543 -6.96 21.44 11.87
C THR A 543 -7.51 22.80 12.27
N ALA A 544 -8.80 23.03 12.07
CA ALA A 544 -9.47 24.26 12.55
C ALA A 544 -9.46 24.41 14.08
N ARG A 545 -9.21 23.32 14.83
CA ARG A 545 -9.27 23.27 16.30
C ARG A 545 -7.87 23.30 16.95
N GLY A 546 -6.81 23.00 16.20
CA GLY A 546 -5.45 23.00 16.72
C GLY A 546 -4.45 22.25 15.85
N GLU A 547 -3.23 22.13 16.36
CA GLU A 547 -2.12 21.39 15.76
C GLU A 547 -1.86 20.10 16.56
N THR A 548 -1.75 18.99 15.85
CA THR A 548 -1.29 17.71 16.41
C THR A 548 0.03 17.32 15.75
N ARG A 549 0.97 16.77 16.53
CA ARG A 549 2.28 16.34 16.02
C ARG A 549 2.37 14.83 16.07
N VAL A 550 2.96 14.23 15.05
CA VAL A 550 3.19 12.78 14.94
C VAL A 550 4.65 12.56 14.56
N ALA A 551 5.35 11.71 15.29
CA ALA A 551 6.71 11.30 14.96
C ALA A 551 6.68 10.07 14.05
N VAL A 552 7.45 10.11 12.96
CA VAL A 552 7.64 9.02 12.02
C VAL A 552 9.13 8.70 11.96
N ASN A 553 9.51 7.44 12.17
CA ASN A 553 10.91 7.01 12.25
C ASN A 553 11.16 5.74 11.44
N LEU A 554 12.40 5.55 10.97
CA LEU A 554 12.79 4.33 10.27
C LEU A 554 12.75 3.11 11.20
N MET A 555 13.48 3.16 12.32
CA MET A 555 13.52 2.11 13.39
C MET A 555 13.53 0.66 12.86
N ASN A 556 14.25 0.41 11.77
CA ASN A 556 14.28 -0.88 11.11
C ASN A 556 15.73 -1.38 11.04
N ALA A 557 16.01 -2.46 11.77
CA ALA A 557 17.35 -3.02 11.85
C ALA A 557 17.83 -3.67 10.54
N ASP A 558 16.92 -4.12 9.69
CA ASP A 558 17.28 -4.67 8.38
C ASP A 558 17.74 -3.54 7.45
N GLU A 559 17.00 -2.43 7.35
CA GLU A 559 17.41 -1.25 6.56
C GLU A 559 18.73 -0.63 7.06
N SER A 560 18.96 -0.60 8.38
CA SER A 560 20.23 -0.15 8.95
C SER A 560 21.40 -1.11 8.71
N ASN A 561 21.14 -2.38 8.37
CA ASN A 561 22.18 -3.35 8.09
C ASN A 561 22.56 -3.33 6.60
N LEU A 562 23.50 -2.46 6.26
CA LEU A 562 23.93 -2.22 4.88
C LEU A 562 24.83 -3.32 4.29
N ALA A 563 25.03 -4.44 4.99
CA ALA A 563 25.92 -5.51 4.54
C ALA A 563 25.38 -6.14 3.25
N PRO A 564 26.14 -6.08 2.13
CA PRO A 564 25.69 -6.68 0.87
C PRO A 564 25.45 -8.18 1.07
N ARG A 565 24.22 -8.63 0.83
CA ARG A 565 23.87 -10.06 0.88
C ARG A 565 23.96 -10.66 -0.52
N PRO A 566 24.34 -11.95 -0.66
CA PRO A 566 24.35 -12.62 -1.95
C PRO A 566 22.94 -12.65 -2.53
N LEU A 567 22.79 -12.12 -3.75
CA LEU A 567 21.53 -12.15 -4.48
C LEU A 567 21.23 -13.56 -4.98
N PRO A 568 19.94 -13.92 -5.15
CA PRO A 568 19.58 -15.21 -5.73
C PRO A 568 20.31 -15.45 -7.05
N ALA A 569 20.82 -16.67 -7.25
CA ALA A 569 21.44 -17.04 -8.51
C ALA A 569 20.42 -16.82 -9.63
N SER A 570 20.69 -15.86 -10.51
CA SER A 570 19.91 -15.73 -11.74
C SER A 570 20.09 -17.02 -12.51
N GLY A 571 19.00 -17.73 -12.82
CA GLY A 571 19.08 -19.01 -13.51
C GLY A 571 19.98 -18.87 -14.74
N ALA A 572 21.09 -19.62 -14.76
CA ALA A 572 22.06 -19.62 -15.86
C ALA A 572 21.52 -20.33 -17.13
N ALA A 573 20.20 -20.33 -17.32
CA ALA A 573 19.60 -20.50 -18.63
C ALA A 573 19.90 -19.23 -19.40
N GLY A 574 21.14 -19.12 -19.90
CA GLY A 574 21.56 -18.03 -20.76
C GLY A 574 20.48 -17.85 -21.81
N ALA A 575 19.85 -16.67 -21.81
CA ALA A 575 18.67 -16.32 -22.58
C ALA A 575 18.58 -17.21 -23.80
N ALA A 576 17.85 -18.33 -23.71
CA ALA A 576 17.74 -19.25 -24.82
C ALA A 576 17.30 -18.37 -25.97
N ALA A 577 18.18 -18.19 -26.97
CA ALA A 577 18.02 -17.16 -27.96
C ALA A 577 16.62 -17.35 -28.52
N ALA A 578 15.71 -16.45 -28.13
CA ALA A 578 14.28 -16.65 -28.34
C ALA A 578 14.12 -16.99 -29.81
N ALA A 579 13.53 -18.15 -30.10
CA ALA A 579 13.41 -18.63 -31.47
C ALA A 579 12.89 -17.46 -32.32
N PRO A 580 13.60 -17.07 -33.39
CA PRO A 580 13.28 -15.86 -34.12
C PRO A 580 11.81 -15.91 -34.56
N VAL A 581 11.03 -14.95 -34.07
CA VAL A 581 9.61 -14.85 -34.39
C VAL A 581 9.50 -14.15 -35.75
N LEU A 582 8.53 -14.57 -36.56
CA LEU A 582 8.21 -13.87 -37.80
C LEU A 582 7.63 -12.50 -37.44
N VAL A 583 8.45 -11.45 -37.60
CA VAL A 583 8.02 -10.06 -37.44
C VAL A 583 7.72 -9.50 -38.82
N GLU A 584 6.52 -8.96 -39.02
CA GLU A 584 6.16 -8.27 -40.26
C GLU A 584 6.77 -6.87 -40.28
N ARG A 585 7.79 -6.67 -41.14
CA ARG A 585 8.39 -5.37 -41.36
C ARG A 585 7.77 -4.72 -42.58
N GLU A 586 7.17 -3.56 -42.38
CA GLU A 586 6.63 -2.75 -43.48
C GLU A 586 7.76 -2.15 -44.32
N LEU A 587 7.72 -2.38 -45.64
CA LEU A 587 8.72 -1.90 -46.59
C LEU A 587 8.33 -0.59 -47.28
N TRP A 588 7.15 -0.03 -46.97
CA TRP A 588 6.69 1.21 -47.60
C TRP A 588 7.63 2.41 -47.47
N PRO A 589 8.41 2.61 -46.37
CA PRO A 589 9.33 3.74 -46.30
C PRO A 589 10.44 3.64 -47.35
N LEU A 590 10.85 2.42 -47.69
CA LEU A 590 11.86 2.15 -48.71
C LEU A 590 11.29 2.40 -50.11
N CYS A 591 10.05 1.95 -50.36
CA CYS A 591 9.32 2.27 -51.60
C CYS A 591 9.09 3.78 -51.77
N LEU A 592 8.72 4.47 -50.69
CA LEU A 592 8.53 5.93 -50.70
C LEU A 592 9.86 6.67 -50.91
N GLY A 593 10.96 6.21 -50.28
CA GLY A 593 12.30 6.75 -50.50
C GLY A 593 12.75 6.61 -51.95
N ILE A 594 12.47 5.45 -52.58
CA ILE A 594 12.70 5.23 -54.02
C ILE A 594 11.85 6.21 -54.85
N ALA A 595 10.57 6.40 -54.51
CA ALA A 595 9.72 7.35 -55.21
C ALA A 595 10.23 8.79 -55.11
N VAL A 596 10.67 9.22 -53.92
CA VAL A 596 11.29 10.53 -53.68
C VAL A 596 12.55 10.68 -54.52
N LEU A 597 13.45 9.68 -54.52
CA LEU A 597 14.67 9.69 -55.34
C LEU A 597 14.35 9.84 -56.84
N LEU A 598 13.39 9.06 -57.34
CA LEU A 598 12.95 9.12 -58.74
C LEU A 598 12.38 10.50 -59.10
N LEU A 599 11.58 11.10 -58.22
CA LEU A 599 11.02 12.45 -58.41
C LEU A 599 12.08 13.54 -58.32
N VAL A 600 13.10 13.40 -57.47
CA VAL A 600 14.25 14.31 -57.44
C VAL A 600 15.03 14.24 -58.76
N VAL A 601 15.32 13.03 -59.24
CA VAL A 601 16.03 12.83 -60.52
C VAL A 601 15.20 13.37 -61.70
N GLU A 602 13.89 13.11 -61.73
CA GLU A 602 12.97 13.66 -62.73
C GLU A 602 12.94 15.18 -62.70
N GLY A 603 12.83 15.78 -61.51
CA GLY A 603 12.80 17.22 -61.32
C GLY A 603 14.11 17.89 -61.74
N LEU A 604 15.26 17.28 -61.43
CA LEU A 604 16.59 17.75 -61.84
C LEU A 604 16.77 17.67 -63.36
N LEU A 605 16.35 16.58 -63.99
CA LEU A 605 16.39 16.42 -65.44
C LEU A 605 15.44 17.40 -66.13
N TYR A 606 14.25 17.64 -65.58
CA TYR A 606 13.32 18.66 -66.05
C TYR A 606 13.94 20.05 -65.97
N TRP A 607 14.50 20.39 -64.81
CA TRP A 607 15.16 21.67 -64.57
C TRP A 607 16.30 21.89 -65.58
N ARG A 608 17.21 20.93 -65.71
CA ARG A 608 18.30 20.97 -66.69
C ARG A 608 17.82 21.08 -68.13
N ARG A 609 16.74 20.39 -68.51
CA ARG A 609 16.18 20.41 -69.88
C ARG A 609 15.61 21.78 -70.23
N GLN A 610 15.00 22.48 -69.28
CA GLN A 610 14.37 23.79 -69.52
C GLN A 610 15.36 24.95 -69.52
N THR A 611 16.55 24.77 -68.94
CA THR A 611 17.52 25.86 -68.75
C THR A 611 18.82 25.64 -69.54
N GLY A 612 18.80 24.73 -70.52
CA GLY A 612 19.95 24.44 -71.37
C GLY A 612 21.16 23.88 -70.59
N GLY A 613 20.91 23.13 -69.53
CA GLY A 613 21.95 22.52 -68.68
C GLY A 613 22.49 23.41 -67.56
N ARG A 614 22.12 24.70 -67.49
CA ARG A 614 22.53 25.61 -66.42
C ARG A 614 21.44 25.68 -65.33
N LEU A 615 21.74 25.45 -64.06
CA LEU A 615 20.75 25.46 -62.96
C LEU A 615 20.27 26.89 -62.61
N ARG A 616 19.59 27.57 -63.54
CA ARG A 616 18.97 28.89 -63.39
C ARG A 616 17.45 28.76 -63.34
N PRO A 617 16.69 29.70 -62.76
CA PRO A 617 15.24 29.64 -62.82
C PRO A 617 14.75 29.72 -64.28
N PRO A 618 13.82 28.86 -64.71
CA PRO A 618 13.33 28.86 -66.09
C PRO A 618 12.64 30.19 -66.45
N ALA A 619 12.75 30.60 -67.72
CA ALA A 619 12.26 31.91 -68.19
C ALA A 619 10.73 31.98 -68.26
N GLY A 620 10.06 30.87 -68.58
CA GLY A 620 8.60 30.80 -68.70
C GLY A 620 7.89 30.73 -67.34
N ARG A 621 6.81 31.51 -67.17
CA ARG A 621 5.94 31.45 -65.97
C ARG A 621 5.40 30.03 -65.73
N GLY A 622 4.98 29.33 -66.77
CA GLY A 622 4.47 27.96 -66.66
C GLY A 622 5.51 26.95 -66.16
N ASP A 623 6.76 27.08 -66.57
CA ASP A 623 7.84 26.20 -66.14
C ASP A 623 8.24 26.44 -64.67
N ARG A 624 8.15 27.70 -64.21
CA ARG A 624 8.36 28.03 -62.79
C ARG A 624 7.29 27.39 -61.91
N TRP A 625 6.02 27.48 -62.31
CA TRP A 625 4.92 26.81 -61.59
C TRP A 625 5.06 25.28 -61.58
N ALA A 626 5.46 24.69 -62.70
CA ALA A 626 5.69 23.25 -62.79
C ALA A 626 6.86 22.76 -61.90
N LEU A 627 7.88 23.60 -61.68
CA LEU A 627 9.00 23.29 -60.79
C LEU A 627 8.63 23.52 -59.32
N ALA A 628 7.84 24.57 -59.02
CA ALA A 628 7.30 24.84 -57.69
C ALA A 628 6.36 23.72 -57.21
N LEU A 629 5.45 23.24 -58.06
CA LEU A 629 4.54 22.12 -57.74
C LEU A 629 5.31 20.82 -57.44
N ARG A 630 6.38 20.53 -58.19
CA ARG A 630 7.27 19.39 -57.91
C ARG A 630 8.01 19.54 -56.57
N GLY A 631 8.50 20.75 -56.30
CA GLY A 631 9.13 21.07 -55.01
C GLY A 631 8.17 20.90 -53.84
N ALA A 632 6.93 21.38 -53.99
CA ALA A 632 5.88 21.20 -52.99
C ALA A 632 5.52 19.72 -52.78
N LEU A 633 5.40 18.94 -53.86
CA LEU A 633 5.17 17.50 -53.77
C LEU A 633 6.31 16.79 -53.00
N LEU A 634 7.57 17.11 -53.33
CA LEU A 634 8.74 16.57 -52.63
C LEU A 634 8.73 16.93 -51.15
N ALA A 635 8.40 18.18 -50.79
CA ALA A 635 8.30 18.61 -49.41
C ALA A 635 7.23 17.82 -48.63
N VAL A 636 6.06 17.57 -49.24
CA VAL A 636 4.99 16.76 -48.63
C VAL A 636 5.42 15.30 -48.46
N LEU A 637 6.10 14.69 -49.44
CA LEU A 637 6.59 13.31 -49.31
C LEU A 637 7.71 13.16 -48.27
N LEU A 638 8.58 14.16 -48.14
CA LEU A 638 9.60 14.22 -47.08
C LEU A 638 8.94 14.41 -45.69
N LEU A 639 7.89 15.23 -45.60
CA LEU A 639 7.11 15.36 -44.38
C LEU A 639 6.42 14.03 -44.01
N ALA A 640 5.92 13.27 -45.00
CA ALA A 640 5.35 11.94 -44.77
C ALA A 640 6.39 10.92 -44.24
N LEU A 641 7.65 11.03 -44.68
CA LEU A 641 8.76 10.21 -44.15
C LEU A 641 9.08 10.52 -42.67
N LEU A 642 8.83 11.75 -42.21
CA LEU A 642 9.01 12.18 -40.82
C LEU A 642 7.93 11.65 -39.87
N ARG A 643 6.88 10.99 -40.38
CA ARG A 643 5.77 10.41 -39.59
C ARG A 643 5.17 11.37 -38.56
N PRO A 644 4.69 12.56 -38.95
CA PRO A 644 4.01 13.45 -38.02
C PRO A 644 2.82 12.73 -37.39
N THR A 645 2.80 12.66 -36.06
CA THR A 645 1.70 12.08 -35.29
C THR A 645 0.72 13.18 -34.90
N VAL A 646 -0.56 12.95 -35.15
CA VAL A 646 -1.64 13.82 -34.67
C VAL A 646 -2.36 13.08 -33.54
N PRO A 647 -2.35 13.60 -32.30
CA PRO A 647 -3.08 12.97 -31.20
C PRO A 647 -4.58 12.99 -31.53
N ARG A 648 -5.20 11.81 -31.47
CA ARG A 648 -6.63 11.64 -31.72
C ARG A 648 -7.33 11.46 -30.38
N TRP A 649 -8.31 12.30 -30.08
CA TRP A 649 -9.14 12.14 -28.89
C TRP A 649 -10.03 10.93 -29.09
N VAL A 650 -9.85 9.93 -28.24
CA VAL A 650 -10.58 8.66 -28.31
C VAL A 650 -11.30 8.50 -26.98
N ASP A 651 -12.62 8.54 -27.01
CA ASP A 651 -13.50 8.28 -25.86
C ASP A 651 -13.67 6.76 -25.73
N ARG A 652 -12.70 6.10 -25.10
CA ARG A 652 -12.70 4.64 -24.83
C ARG A 652 -12.65 4.40 -23.33
N LEU A 653 -13.46 3.45 -22.86
CA LEU A 653 -13.47 3.02 -21.46
C LEU A 653 -12.71 1.70 -21.30
N ASN A 654 -11.83 1.65 -20.31
CA ASN A 654 -11.15 0.43 -19.88
C ASN A 654 -11.66 0.02 -18.50
N VAL A 655 -12.15 -1.21 -18.37
CA VAL A 655 -12.69 -1.74 -17.11
C VAL A 655 -11.93 -3.00 -16.73
N VAL A 656 -11.39 -3.05 -15.52
CA VAL A 656 -10.79 -4.26 -14.94
C VAL A 656 -11.62 -4.71 -13.74
N PHE A 657 -12.06 -5.96 -13.77
CA PHE A 657 -12.80 -6.59 -12.68
C PHE A 657 -11.82 -7.32 -11.77
N LEU A 658 -11.89 -7.04 -10.47
CA LEU A 658 -11.09 -7.66 -9.41
C LEU A 658 -12.00 -8.62 -8.63
N LEU A 659 -11.79 -9.93 -8.76
CA LEU A 659 -12.58 -10.98 -8.12
C LEU A 659 -11.85 -11.57 -6.93
N ASP A 660 -12.49 -11.53 -5.77
CA ASP A 660 -11.98 -12.11 -4.54
C ASP A 660 -12.20 -13.63 -4.50
N GLU A 661 -11.10 -14.37 -4.45
CA GLU A 661 -11.02 -15.83 -4.34
C GLU A 661 -10.51 -16.26 -2.94
N SER A 662 -10.51 -15.35 -1.96
CA SER A 662 -10.12 -15.65 -0.58
C SER A 662 -11.09 -16.61 0.10
N ASP A 663 -10.59 -17.33 1.11
CA ASP A 663 -11.34 -18.35 1.85
C ASP A 663 -12.53 -17.75 2.63
N SER A 664 -12.55 -16.43 2.86
CA SER A 664 -13.70 -15.72 3.42
C SER A 664 -14.86 -15.50 2.43
N VAL A 665 -14.66 -15.78 1.14
CA VAL A 665 -15.71 -15.68 0.12
C VAL A 665 -16.18 -17.07 -0.28
N SER A 666 -17.47 -17.37 -0.08
CA SER A 666 -18.03 -18.70 -0.41
C SER A 666 -18.02 -18.98 -1.93
N LEU A 667 -17.99 -20.26 -2.31
CA LEU A 667 -18.05 -20.66 -3.73
C LEU A 667 -19.27 -20.09 -4.47
N ALA A 668 -20.42 -20.00 -3.80
CA ALA A 668 -21.63 -19.42 -4.38
C ALA A 668 -21.48 -17.91 -4.63
N ALA A 669 -20.86 -17.21 -3.68
CA ALA A 669 -20.52 -15.80 -3.77
C ALA A 669 -19.51 -15.53 -4.91
N ARG A 670 -18.47 -16.36 -5.04
CA ARG A 670 -17.48 -16.29 -6.15
C ARG A 670 -18.12 -16.46 -7.52
N GLU A 671 -19.00 -17.47 -7.67
CA GLU A 671 -19.75 -17.68 -8.92
C GLU A 671 -20.70 -16.50 -9.22
N GLY A 672 -21.31 -15.91 -8.18
CA GLY A 672 -22.13 -14.70 -8.31
C GLY A 672 -21.32 -13.49 -8.80
N ALA A 673 -20.14 -13.26 -8.23
CA ALA A 673 -19.21 -12.22 -8.64
C ALA A 673 -18.76 -12.39 -10.10
N TYR A 674 -18.40 -13.61 -10.50
CA TYR A 674 -18.06 -13.90 -11.90
C TYR A 674 -19.23 -13.60 -12.85
N ARG A 675 -20.46 -14.03 -12.51
CA ARG A 675 -21.64 -13.78 -13.36
C ARG A 675 -21.91 -12.30 -13.54
N PHE A 676 -21.78 -11.51 -12.47
CA PHE A 676 -21.89 -10.06 -12.55
C PHE A 676 -20.89 -9.46 -13.53
N ALA A 677 -19.60 -9.84 -13.42
CA ALA A 677 -18.56 -9.35 -14.32
C ALA A 677 -18.82 -9.76 -15.79
N ALA A 678 -19.20 -11.03 -16.01
CA ALA A 678 -19.50 -11.54 -17.34
C ALA A 678 -20.73 -10.85 -17.99
N GLU A 679 -21.76 -10.55 -17.20
CA GLU A 679 -22.95 -9.81 -17.65
C GLU A 679 -22.62 -8.35 -17.97
N ALA A 680 -21.84 -7.68 -17.12
CA ALA A 680 -21.41 -6.30 -17.34
C ALA A 680 -20.62 -6.14 -18.65
N VAL A 681 -19.73 -7.09 -18.98
CA VAL A 681 -18.94 -7.05 -20.22
C VAL A 681 -19.79 -7.24 -21.48
N ARG A 682 -20.92 -7.96 -21.41
CA ARG A 682 -21.84 -8.10 -22.55
C ARG A 682 -22.52 -6.79 -22.94
N GLY A 683 -22.66 -5.86 -21.99
CA GLY A 683 -23.29 -4.55 -22.20
C GLY A 683 -22.35 -3.44 -22.69
N LYS A 684 -21.05 -3.72 -22.89
CA LYS A 684 -20.06 -2.69 -23.26
C LYS A 684 -20.22 -2.16 -24.69
N ARG A 685 -19.75 -0.94 -24.96
CA ARG A 685 -19.78 -0.36 -26.32
C ARG A 685 -18.66 -0.94 -27.20
N GLY A 686 -18.83 -0.81 -28.52
CA GLY A 686 -17.79 -1.18 -29.48
C GLY A 686 -16.56 -0.27 -29.35
N GLY A 687 -15.44 -0.82 -28.87
CA GLY A 687 -14.19 -0.10 -28.63
C GLY A 687 -13.74 -0.07 -27.16
N ASP A 688 -14.66 -0.34 -26.22
CA ASP A 688 -14.34 -0.47 -24.80
C ASP A 688 -13.58 -1.77 -24.53
N ARG A 689 -12.74 -1.78 -23.51
CA ARG A 689 -11.94 -2.95 -23.13
C ARG A 689 -12.29 -3.45 -21.74
N ALA A 690 -12.25 -4.76 -21.58
CA ALA A 690 -12.48 -5.43 -20.31
C ALA A 690 -11.33 -6.40 -19.99
N GLY A 691 -10.98 -6.50 -18.71
CA GLY A 691 -10.01 -7.46 -18.17
C GLY A 691 -10.48 -8.06 -16.85
N LEU A 692 -9.88 -9.18 -16.46
CA LEU A 692 -10.21 -9.93 -15.24
C LEU A 692 -8.95 -10.24 -14.44
N ILE A 693 -8.97 -9.88 -13.18
CA ILE A 693 -7.94 -10.21 -12.19
C ILE A 693 -8.63 -10.97 -11.07
N VAL A 694 -8.05 -12.09 -10.67
CA VAL A 694 -8.45 -12.81 -9.45
C VAL A 694 -7.44 -12.50 -8.34
N PHE A 695 -7.88 -12.43 -7.10
CA PHE A 695 -7.00 -12.15 -5.99
C PHE A 695 -7.41 -12.87 -4.71
N GLY A 696 -6.41 -13.18 -3.89
CA GLY A 696 -6.55 -13.65 -2.51
C GLY A 696 -5.37 -13.08 -1.72
N LYS A 697 -4.46 -13.95 -1.27
CA LYS A 697 -3.17 -13.54 -0.69
C LYS A 697 -2.33 -12.74 -1.69
N GLU A 698 -2.41 -13.14 -2.95
CA GLU A 698 -1.72 -12.51 -4.08
C GLU A 698 -2.70 -12.34 -5.24
N PRO A 699 -2.55 -11.29 -6.08
CA PRO A 699 -3.37 -11.08 -7.25
C PRO A 699 -2.72 -11.67 -8.51
N LEU A 700 -3.54 -12.15 -9.45
CA LEU A 700 -3.09 -12.66 -10.75
C LEU A 700 -4.01 -12.17 -11.87
N VAL A 701 -3.40 -11.74 -12.99
CA VAL A 701 -4.14 -11.40 -14.20
C VAL A 701 -4.60 -12.69 -14.87
N ASP A 702 -5.90 -12.99 -14.79
CA ASP A 702 -6.51 -14.16 -15.44
C ASP A 702 -6.76 -13.88 -16.93
N GLN A 703 -7.34 -12.71 -17.23
CA GLN A 703 -7.60 -12.26 -18.61
C GLN A 703 -7.15 -10.81 -18.78
N SER A 704 -6.14 -10.60 -19.64
CA SER A 704 -5.62 -9.27 -19.95
C SER A 704 -6.67 -8.39 -20.63
N LEU A 705 -6.51 -7.08 -20.48
CA LEU A 705 -7.40 -6.06 -21.03
C LEU A 705 -7.57 -6.24 -22.56
N SER A 706 -8.80 -6.52 -23.00
CA SER A 706 -9.09 -6.79 -24.41
C SER A 706 -10.45 -6.23 -24.86
N GLU A 707 -10.61 -6.05 -26.17
CA GLU A 707 -11.87 -5.59 -26.77
C GLU A 707 -12.93 -6.72 -26.88
N ARG A 708 -12.62 -7.93 -26.38
CA ARG A 708 -13.52 -9.09 -26.42
C ARG A 708 -14.80 -8.81 -25.63
N GLY A 709 -15.94 -9.24 -26.19
CA GLY A 709 -17.27 -9.06 -25.56
C GLY A 709 -17.67 -10.15 -24.57
N VAL A 710 -16.73 -11.01 -24.15
CA VAL A 710 -17.00 -12.15 -23.27
C VAL A 710 -15.84 -12.32 -22.30
N LEU A 711 -16.15 -12.52 -21.01
CA LEU A 711 -15.22 -13.01 -20.00
C LEU A 711 -15.43 -14.51 -19.77
N GLU A 712 -14.36 -15.28 -19.87
CA GLU A 712 -14.36 -16.70 -19.51
C GLU A 712 -14.35 -16.87 -17.99
N ARG A 713 -14.74 -18.05 -17.51
CA ARG A 713 -14.59 -18.40 -16.10
C ARG A 713 -13.11 -18.32 -15.69
N PRO A 714 -12.81 -17.80 -14.49
CA PRO A 714 -11.43 -17.74 -14.01
C PRO A 714 -10.79 -19.13 -14.01
N LYS A 715 -9.56 -19.21 -14.51
CA LYS A 715 -8.73 -20.43 -14.52
C LYS A 715 -7.54 -20.30 -13.57
N ALA A 716 -7.10 -19.07 -13.33
CA ALA A 716 -6.09 -18.73 -12.35
C ALA A 716 -6.47 -19.20 -10.95
N GLN A 717 -5.53 -19.83 -10.25
CA GLN A 717 -5.65 -20.18 -8.84
C GLN A 717 -4.73 -19.29 -8.03
N VAL A 718 -5.26 -18.70 -6.96
CA VAL A 718 -4.54 -17.83 -6.02
C VAL A 718 -4.72 -18.37 -4.60
N GLY A 719 -3.76 -18.12 -3.72
CA GLY A 719 -3.85 -18.59 -2.33
C GLY A 719 -5.00 -17.90 -1.59
N GLY A 720 -5.96 -18.66 -1.06
CA GLY A 720 -7.16 -18.12 -0.41
C GLY A 720 -7.00 -17.66 1.05
N ARG A 721 -5.89 -18.00 1.71
CA ARG A 721 -5.69 -17.81 3.16
C ARG A 721 -5.59 -16.35 3.62
N ALA A 722 -5.40 -15.42 2.71
CA ALA A 722 -5.37 -13.99 2.97
C ALA A 722 -6.14 -13.23 1.89
N THR A 723 -6.45 -11.97 2.16
CA THR A 723 -7.19 -11.06 1.30
C THR A 723 -6.40 -9.76 1.21
N ASN A 724 -5.63 -9.62 0.13
CA ASN A 724 -4.73 -8.49 -0.13
C ASN A 724 -5.31 -7.56 -1.20
N LEU A 725 -6.26 -6.70 -0.76
CA LEU A 725 -6.91 -5.72 -1.63
C LEU A 725 -5.94 -4.67 -2.19
N PHE A 726 -4.91 -4.32 -1.42
CA PHE A 726 -3.88 -3.37 -1.85
C PHE A 726 -3.20 -3.82 -3.14
N GLN A 727 -2.63 -5.04 -3.16
CA GLN A 727 -1.95 -5.54 -4.36
C GLN A 727 -2.92 -5.77 -5.52
N ALA A 728 -4.16 -6.17 -5.26
CA ALA A 728 -5.18 -6.36 -6.30
C ALA A 728 -5.49 -5.06 -7.05
N ILE A 729 -5.64 -3.94 -6.31
CA ILE A 729 -5.88 -2.62 -6.88
C ILE A 729 -4.64 -2.13 -7.65
N GLU A 730 -3.44 -2.25 -7.07
CA GLU A 730 -2.18 -1.88 -7.74
C GLU A 730 -1.98 -2.65 -9.06
N LEU A 731 -2.22 -3.96 -9.07
CA LEU A 731 -2.14 -4.77 -10.29
C LEU A 731 -3.19 -4.34 -11.32
N GLY A 732 -4.40 -3.99 -10.86
CA GLY A 732 -5.46 -3.44 -11.69
C GLY A 732 -5.05 -2.13 -12.36
N LEU A 733 -4.53 -1.17 -11.59
CA LEU A 733 -4.04 0.11 -12.10
C LEU A 733 -2.91 -0.08 -13.11
N ALA A 734 -1.96 -0.95 -12.81
CA ALA A 734 -0.84 -1.23 -13.69
C ALA A 734 -1.25 -1.94 -15.00
N SER A 735 -2.39 -2.63 -15.01
CA SER A 735 -2.97 -3.25 -16.20
C SER A 735 -3.73 -2.25 -17.10
N LEU A 736 -4.01 -1.04 -16.60
CA LEU A 736 -4.78 -0.01 -17.30
C LEU A 736 -3.85 0.93 -18.09
N PRO A 737 -4.21 1.32 -19.34
CA PRO A 737 -3.41 2.24 -20.12
C PRO A 737 -3.50 3.68 -19.57
N PRO A 738 -2.39 4.42 -19.47
CA PRO A 738 -2.39 5.76 -18.90
C PRO A 738 -3.03 6.78 -19.86
N GLY A 739 -3.79 7.73 -19.29
CA GLY A 739 -4.42 8.83 -20.03
C GLY A 739 -5.71 8.47 -20.77
N GLU A 740 -6.27 7.28 -20.52
CA GLU A 740 -7.59 6.85 -20.98
C GLU A 740 -8.59 6.82 -19.81
N ALA A 741 -9.89 6.70 -20.09
CA ALA A 741 -10.89 6.57 -19.03
C ALA A 741 -10.83 5.16 -18.43
N ASN A 742 -10.41 5.06 -17.17
CA ASN A 742 -10.09 3.80 -16.52
C ASN A 742 -10.99 3.55 -15.32
N ARG A 743 -11.46 2.30 -15.16
CA ARG A 743 -12.30 1.87 -14.04
C ARG A 743 -11.83 0.53 -13.48
N LEU A 744 -11.84 0.44 -12.16
CA LEU A 744 -11.69 -0.81 -11.41
C LEU A 744 -13.05 -1.18 -10.80
N VAL A 745 -13.41 -2.46 -10.84
CA VAL A 745 -14.63 -2.97 -10.20
C VAL A 745 -14.23 -4.08 -9.23
N LEU A 746 -14.32 -3.82 -7.92
CA LEU A 746 -14.02 -4.78 -6.87
C LEU A 746 -15.24 -5.61 -6.52
N LEU A 747 -15.07 -6.93 -6.47
CA LEU A 747 -16.06 -7.89 -6.01
C LEU A 747 -15.49 -8.69 -4.84
N THR A 748 -15.80 -8.26 -3.61
CA THR A 748 -15.20 -8.76 -2.36
C THR A 748 -16.19 -8.60 -1.20
N ASP A 749 -15.95 -9.34 -0.10
CA ASP A 749 -16.63 -9.15 1.19
C ASP A 749 -16.09 -7.93 1.97
N GLY A 750 -15.00 -7.33 1.50
CA GLY A 750 -14.38 -6.12 2.06
C GLY A 750 -13.49 -6.35 3.28
N ARG A 751 -13.18 -7.61 3.65
CA ARG A 751 -12.40 -7.93 4.86
C ARG A 751 -10.92 -8.14 4.52
N GLN A 752 -10.20 -7.05 4.28
CA GLN A 752 -8.74 -7.09 4.14
C GLN A 752 -8.06 -7.58 5.42
N ASN A 753 -7.07 -8.47 5.27
CA ASN A 753 -6.20 -8.90 6.37
C ASN A 753 -4.69 -8.76 6.07
N GLU A 754 -4.32 -8.43 4.84
CA GLU A 754 -2.94 -8.09 4.44
C GLU A 754 -2.93 -6.85 3.52
N GLY A 755 -1.93 -5.97 3.68
CA GLY A 755 -1.78 -4.73 2.90
C GLY A 755 -2.61 -3.54 3.40
N ASP A 756 -2.67 -2.47 2.61
CA ASP A 756 -3.42 -1.24 2.91
C ASP A 756 -4.30 -0.80 1.72
N ALA A 757 -5.55 -1.25 1.67
CA ALA A 757 -6.45 -0.95 0.54
C ALA A 757 -6.72 0.55 0.38
N LEU A 758 -6.60 1.33 1.46
CA LEU A 758 -6.85 2.76 1.42
C LEU A 758 -5.73 3.48 0.66
N ALA A 759 -4.47 3.11 0.91
CA ALA A 759 -3.33 3.62 0.15
C ALA A 759 -3.46 3.34 -1.35
N ALA A 760 -3.87 2.12 -1.75
CA ALA A 760 -4.09 1.80 -3.16
C ALA A 760 -5.29 2.56 -3.78
N ALA A 761 -6.33 2.83 -2.99
CA ALA A 761 -7.46 3.64 -3.46
C ALA A 761 -7.07 5.11 -3.69
N GLU A 762 -6.17 5.65 -2.86
CA GLU A 762 -5.59 6.98 -3.07
C GLU A 762 -4.74 7.01 -4.35
N ALA A 763 -3.90 6.00 -4.56
CA ALA A 763 -3.09 5.86 -5.79
C ALA A 763 -3.97 5.78 -7.06
N ALA A 764 -5.09 5.06 -7.00
CA ALA A 764 -6.06 4.99 -8.10
C ALA A 764 -6.63 6.37 -8.45
N ARG A 765 -7.01 7.15 -7.43
CA ARG A 765 -7.54 8.50 -7.59
C ARG A 765 -6.52 9.44 -8.22
N GLU A 766 -5.25 9.37 -7.80
CA GLU A 766 -4.16 10.19 -8.38
C GLU A 766 -3.93 9.88 -9.86
N GLN A 767 -4.11 8.63 -10.28
CA GLN A 767 -4.01 8.21 -11.67
C GLN A 767 -5.30 8.46 -12.47
N GLY A 768 -6.35 9.02 -11.85
CA GLY A 768 -7.64 9.29 -12.47
C GLY A 768 -8.45 8.03 -12.81
N ALA A 769 -8.23 6.92 -12.08
CA ALA A 769 -9.00 5.70 -12.21
C ALA A 769 -10.12 5.64 -11.15
N ASP A 770 -11.36 5.41 -11.60
CA ASP A 770 -12.48 5.27 -10.68
C ASP A 770 -12.52 3.84 -10.10
N ILE A 771 -12.75 3.72 -8.80
CA ILE A 771 -13.00 2.44 -8.15
C ILE A 771 -14.49 2.30 -7.84
N PHE A 772 -15.09 1.22 -8.34
CA PHE A 772 -16.43 0.77 -8.00
C PHE A 772 -16.34 -0.49 -7.15
N PHE A 773 -17.31 -0.66 -6.24
CA PHE A 773 -17.39 -1.81 -5.36
C PHE A 773 -18.76 -2.47 -5.47
N VAL A 774 -18.75 -3.79 -5.58
CA VAL A 774 -19.93 -4.65 -5.57
C VAL A 774 -19.80 -5.56 -4.35
N PRO A 775 -20.60 -5.36 -3.29
CA PRO A 775 -20.49 -6.16 -2.08
C PRO A 775 -20.90 -7.59 -2.35
N THR A 776 -20.00 -8.51 -2.00
CA THR A 776 -20.31 -9.94 -1.97
C THR A 776 -20.83 -10.28 -0.57
N PRO A 777 -22.08 -10.74 -0.41
CA PRO A 777 -22.65 -10.99 0.90
C PRO A 777 -21.88 -12.08 1.64
N LEU A 778 -21.52 -11.80 2.90
CA LEU A 778 -20.99 -12.79 3.83
C LEU A 778 -21.97 -13.96 3.90
N THR A 779 -21.54 -15.13 3.43
CA THR A 779 -22.40 -16.32 3.38
C THR A 779 -22.31 -17.15 4.68
N PHE A 780 -21.38 -16.78 5.56
CA PHE A 780 -21.20 -17.43 6.86
C PHE A 780 -22.34 -17.03 7.79
N THR A 781 -23.21 -17.99 8.09
CA THR A 781 -24.33 -17.76 9.03
C THR A 781 -23.97 -18.18 10.45
N GLN A 782 -23.02 -19.10 10.62
CA GLN A 782 -22.43 -19.57 11.88
C GLN A 782 -20.93 -19.76 11.64
N GLU A 783 -20.10 -19.24 12.53
CA GLU A 783 -18.66 -19.45 12.47
C GLU A 783 -18.12 -19.63 13.89
N VAL A 784 -17.17 -20.56 14.05
CA VAL A 784 -16.46 -20.80 15.30
C VAL A 784 -14.97 -20.93 14.98
N ALA A 785 -14.11 -20.37 15.82
CA ALA A 785 -12.67 -20.48 15.63
C ALA A 785 -11.98 -20.75 16.98
N LEU A 786 -10.97 -21.62 16.98
CA LEU A 786 -10.07 -21.77 18.13
C LEU A 786 -8.93 -20.76 18.01
N GLU A 787 -8.98 -19.71 18.82
CA GLU A 787 -7.96 -18.64 18.82
C GLU A 787 -6.64 -19.10 19.43
N ALA A 788 -6.69 -19.86 20.52
CA ALA A 788 -5.49 -20.25 21.25
C ALA A 788 -5.69 -21.50 22.12
N LEU A 789 -4.59 -22.24 22.32
CA LEU A 789 -4.46 -23.24 23.37
C LEU A 789 -3.31 -22.81 24.30
N LEU A 790 -3.67 -22.23 25.44
CA LEU A 790 -2.72 -21.73 26.43
C LEU A 790 -2.30 -22.85 27.37
N LEU A 791 -1.00 -23.11 27.39
CA LEU A 791 -0.34 -24.10 28.24
C LEU A 791 0.83 -23.42 28.97
N PRO A 792 1.22 -23.90 30.15
CA PRO A 792 2.49 -23.50 30.76
C PRO A 792 3.67 -23.92 29.87
N GLU A 793 4.72 -23.11 29.79
CA GLU A 793 5.93 -23.44 29.02
C GLU A 793 6.65 -24.67 29.60
N GLU A 794 6.75 -24.74 30.93
CA GLU A 794 7.34 -25.84 31.66
C GLU A 794 6.46 -26.29 32.84
N VAL A 795 6.38 -27.60 33.06
CA VAL A 795 5.73 -28.20 34.26
C VAL A 795 6.61 -29.28 34.87
N LYS A 796 6.53 -29.47 36.19
CA LYS A 796 7.25 -30.57 36.85
C LYS A 796 6.55 -31.90 36.63
N TYR A 797 7.33 -32.98 36.72
CA TYR A 797 6.81 -34.34 36.69
C TYR A 797 5.67 -34.53 37.71
N GLY A 798 4.48 -34.95 37.25
CA GLY A 798 3.30 -35.19 38.08
C GLY A 798 2.58 -33.94 38.60
N GLU A 799 3.01 -32.74 38.21
CA GLU A 799 2.36 -31.49 38.61
C GLU A 799 1.07 -31.26 37.79
N PRO A 800 -0.09 -31.04 38.43
CA PRO A 800 -1.31 -30.70 37.72
C PRO A 800 -1.24 -29.29 37.16
N PHE A 801 -1.67 -29.11 35.92
CA PHE A 801 -1.78 -27.81 35.27
C PHE A 801 -3.08 -27.68 34.46
N GLU A 802 -3.41 -26.45 34.10
CA GLU A 802 -4.61 -26.12 33.34
C GLU A 802 -4.29 -25.79 31.88
N ALA A 803 -4.84 -26.57 30.95
CA ALA A 803 -4.87 -26.26 29.54
C ALA A 803 -6.11 -25.39 29.25
N LYS A 804 -5.90 -24.14 28.83
CA LYS A 804 -7.00 -23.20 28.55
C LYS A 804 -7.17 -23.05 27.04
N ILE A 805 -8.33 -23.47 26.54
CA ILE A 805 -8.70 -23.35 25.14
C ILE A 805 -9.56 -22.10 24.99
N VAL A 806 -9.13 -21.19 24.13
CA VAL A 806 -9.87 -19.96 23.78
C VAL A 806 -10.55 -20.20 22.44
N ALA A 807 -11.87 -20.13 22.43
CA ALA A 807 -12.69 -20.25 21.23
C ALA A 807 -13.49 -18.94 21.04
N TRP A 808 -13.59 -18.46 19.81
CA TRP A 808 -14.48 -17.36 19.45
C TRP A 808 -15.64 -17.91 18.64
N SER A 809 -16.85 -17.38 18.85
CA SER A 809 -18.04 -17.74 18.07
C SER A 809 -18.81 -16.49 17.66
N GLU A 810 -19.31 -16.46 16.42
CA GLU A 810 -20.09 -15.31 15.93
C GLU A 810 -21.45 -15.19 16.65
N ARG A 811 -22.08 -16.31 16.98
CA ARG A 811 -23.40 -16.36 17.65
C ARG A 811 -23.51 -17.57 18.57
N ASP A 812 -24.46 -17.51 19.50
CA ASP A 812 -24.74 -18.59 20.43
C ASP A 812 -24.98 -19.92 19.70
N THR A 813 -24.16 -20.94 20.01
CA THR A 813 -24.23 -22.26 19.38
C THR A 813 -23.74 -23.36 20.33
N GLN A 814 -23.80 -24.61 19.87
CA GLN A 814 -23.32 -25.77 20.60
C GLN A 814 -22.36 -26.55 19.69
N GLY A 815 -21.23 -26.96 20.25
CA GLY A 815 -20.19 -27.70 19.53
C GLY A 815 -19.56 -28.78 20.39
N ARG A 816 -18.82 -29.69 19.76
CA ARG A 816 -18.01 -30.71 20.43
C ARG A 816 -16.55 -30.26 20.43
N LEU A 817 -16.02 -29.99 21.61
CA LEU A 817 -14.61 -29.67 21.82
C LEU A 817 -13.83 -30.94 22.19
N SER A 818 -12.80 -31.26 21.42
CA SER A 818 -11.94 -32.44 21.55
C SER A 818 -10.50 -32.03 21.86
N LEU A 819 -9.85 -32.74 22.78
CA LEU A 819 -8.45 -32.49 23.14
C LEU A 819 -7.61 -33.74 22.84
N TYR A 820 -6.44 -33.53 22.24
CA TYR A 820 -5.47 -34.54 21.88
C TYR A 820 -4.10 -34.20 22.47
N ARG A 821 -3.29 -35.22 22.78
CA ARG A 821 -1.90 -35.10 23.25
C ARG A 821 -1.02 -36.08 22.49
N ASN A 822 0.01 -35.58 21.81
CA ASN A 822 0.91 -36.36 20.96
C ASN A 822 0.14 -37.24 19.95
N GLY A 823 -0.96 -36.70 19.40
CA GLY A 823 -1.87 -37.42 18.51
C GLY A 823 -2.83 -38.41 19.19
N GLN A 824 -2.72 -38.65 20.50
CA GLN A 824 -3.67 -39.48 21.25
C GLN A 824 -4.84 -38.65 21.78
N PHE A 825 -6.07 -39.13 21.56
CA PHE A 825 -7.29 -38.51 22.06
C PHE A 825 -7.37 -38.59 23.60
N LEU A 826 -7.55 -37.45 24.26
CA LEU A 826 -7.68 -37.34 25.72
C LEU A 826 -9.14 -37.27 26.17
N GLY A 827 -10.01 -36.66 25.36
CA GLY A 827 -11.43 -36.56 25.67
C GLY A 827 -12.12 -35.52 24.79
N SER A 828 -13.46 -35.59 24.77
CA SER A 828 -14.31 -34.60 24.11
C SER A 828 -15.46 -34.20 25.01
N GLN A 829 -15.84 -32.93 25.00
CA GLN A 829 -16.98 -32.41 25.74
C GLN A 829 -17.87 -31.60 24.80
N VAL A 830 -19.18 -31.74 24.96
CA VAL A 830 -20.13 -30.84 24.30
C VAL A 830 -20.13 -29.52 25.06
N VAL A 831 -19.75 -28.45 24.38
CA VAL A 831 -19.64 -27.10 24.94
C VAL A 831 -20.70 -26.20 24.33
N ARG A 832 -21.28 -25.34 25.17
CA ARG A 832 -22.13 -24.25 24.71
C ARG A 832 -21.26 -23.02 24.53
N LEU A 833 -21.26 -22.46 23.32
CA LEU A 833 -20.54 -21.26 22.95
C LEU A 833 -21.52 -20.10 22.97
N THR A 834 -21.19 -19.03 23.69
CA THR A 834 -21.88 -17.74 23.56
C THR A 834 -21.21 -16.90 22.48
N GLY A 835 -21.96 -16.02 21.80
CA GLY A 835 -21.38 -15.07 20.86
C GLY A 835 -20.24 -14.26 21.51
N GLY A 836 -19.10 -14.18 20.83
CA GLY A 836 -17.85 -13.63 21.35
C GLY A 836 -16.86 -14.71 21.83
N LYS A 837 -15.98 -14.33 22.78
CA LYS A 837 -14.92 -15.21 23.29
C LYS A 837 -15.42 -16.13 24.39
N ASN A 838 -15.00 -17.39 24.31
CA ASN A 838 -15.32 -18.48 25.23
C ASN A 838 -14.01 -19.12 25.68
N VAL A 839 -13.88 -19.42 26.97
CA VAL A 839 -12.67 -20.06 27.52
C VAL A 839 -13.04 -21.36 28.21
N PHE A 840 -12.45 -22.45 27.76
CA PHE A 840 -12.63 -23.79 28.32
C PHE A 840 -11.35 -24.24 29.00
N VAL A 841 -11.47 -24.79 30.21
CA VAL A 841 -10.31 -25.16 31.04
C VAL A 841 -10.31 -26.66 31.28
N TYR A 842 -9.21 -27.32 30.91
CA TYR A 842 -8.98 -28.75 31.16
C TYR A 842 -7.81 -28.94 32.11
N ARG A 843 -8.03 -29.63 33.22
CA ARG A 843 -6.94 -30.03 34.12
C ARG A 843 -6.21 -31.24 33.55
N GLN A 844 -4.88 -31.19 33.56
CA GLN A 844 -4.00 -32.23 33.02
C GLN A 844 -2.85 -32.51 33.99
N THR A 845 -2.35 -33.75 33.98
CA THR A 845 -1.15 -34.18 34.68
C THR A 845 -0.25 -34.95 33.71
N LEU A 846 1.07 -34.78 33.85
CA LEU A 846 2.06 -35.41 32.97
C LEU A 846 3.05 -36.26 33.77
N ASP A 847 3.03 -37.56 33.50
CA ASP A 847 3.86 -38.56 34.21
C ASP A 847 5.03 -39.06 33.35
N LYS A 848 5.36 -38.34 32.29
CA LYS A 848 6.48 -38.61 31.39
C LYS A 848 7.26 -37.32 31.15
N SER A 849 8.59 -37.42 31.17
CA SER A 849 9.49 -36.31 30.85
C SER A 849 9.63 -36.15 29.34
N GLY A 850 9.78 -34.91 28.89
CA GLY A 850 9.94 -34.58 27.47
C GLY A 850 8.97 -33.52 26.97
N VAL A 851 8.96 -33.32 25.65
CA VAL A 851 8.07 -32.36 24.98
C VAL A 851 6.74 -33.04 24.67
N HIS A 852 5.64 -32.42 25.10
CA HIS A 852 4.28 -32.89 24.82
C HIS A 852 3.53 -31.85 24.00
N VAL A 853 3.03 -32.26 22.83
CA VAL A 853 2.23 -31.43 21.93
C VAL A 853 0.75 -31.70 22.24
N TYR A 854 0.00 -30.67 22.56
CA TYR A 854 -1.45 -30.73 22.70
C TYR A 854 -2.11 -30.09 21.48
N GLN A 855 -3.24 -30.65 21.07
CA GLN A 855 -4.07 -30.12 20.00
C GLN A 855 -5.53 -30.11 20.47
N ALA A 856 -6.19 -28.96 20.37
CA ALA A 856 -7.62 -28.83 20.55
C ALA A 856 -8.29 -28.80 19.17
N GLY A 857 -9.47 -29.40 19.06
CA GLY A 857 -10.32 -29.38 17.87
C GLY A 857 -11.77 -29.11 18.26
N ILE A 858 -12.49 -28.27 17.52
CA ILE A 858 -13.92 -28.00 17.78
C ILE A 858 -14.76 -28.36 16.55
N GLU A 859 -15.89 -29.02 16.76
CA GLU A 859 -16.84 -29.40 15.71
C GLU A 859 -18.18 -28.76 16.02
N VAL A 860 -18.66 -27.87 15.15
CA VAL A 860 -19.92 -27.14 15.32
C VAL A 860 -20.79 -27.34 14.08
N GLU A 861 -22.08 -27.59 14.28
CA GLU A 861 -23.01 -27.77 13.17
C GLU A 861 -23.28 -26.44 12.45
N GLY A 862 -23.10 -26.43 11.13
CA GLY A 862 -23.28 -25.23 10.29
C GLY A 862 -22.06 -24.30 10.22
N ASP A 863 -20.96 -24.68 10.87
CA ASP A 863 -19.66 -24.03 10.74
C ASP A 863 -18.98 -24.43 9.42
N THR A 864 -18.31 -23.47 8.76
CA THR A 864 -17.93 -23.64 7.35
C THR A 864 -16.43 -23.66 7.10
N LEU A 865 -15.60 -23.17 8.03
CA LEU A 865 -14.14 -23.16 7.89
C LEU A 865 -13.49 -24.15 8.86
N GLU A 866 -13.29 -25.40 8.45
CA GLU A 866 -12.67 -26.41 9.34
C GLU A 866 -11.22 -26.10 9.75
N ASP A 867 -10.53 -25.26 8.97
CA ASP A 867 -9.11 -24.94 9.20
C ASP A 867 -8.88 -24.11 10.47
N ASN A 868 -9.83 -23.26 10.87
CA ASN A 868 -9.72 -22.42 12.07
C ASN A 868 -10.20 -23.14 13.35
N ASN A 869 -10.71 -24.36 13.21
CA ASN A 869 -11.26 -25.16 14.30
C ASN A 869 -10.22 -25.92 15.09
N ARG A 870 -8.93 -25.63 14.88
CA ARG A 870 -7.81 -26.34 15.51
C ARG A 870 -6.81 -25.37 16.14
N ALA A 871 -6.43 -25.64 17.38
CA ALA A 871 -5.35 -24.93 18.07
C ALA A 871 -4.31 -25.92 18.60
N VAL A 872 -3.03 -25.57 18.50
CA VAL A 872 -1.92 -26.42 18.94
C VAL A 872 -1.09 -25.66 19.97
N GLY A 873 -0.60 -26.38 20.98
CA GLY A 873 0.28 -25.85 22.00
C GLY A 873 1.27 -26.92 22.47
N THR A 874 2.38 -26.51 23.06
CA THR A 874 3.44 -27.42 23.52
C THR A 874 3.77 -27.13 24.98
N VAL A 875 4.02 -28.18 25.76
CA VAL A 875 4.50 -28.09 27.15
C VAL A 875 5.71 -28.99 27.34
N VAL A 876 6.71 -28.50 28.07
CA VAL A 876 7.93 -29.26 28.39
C VAL A 876 7.86 -29.77 29.83
N VAL A 877 8.06 -31.08 30.02
CA VAL A 877 8.10 -31.69 31.35
C VAL A 877 9.54 -31.94 31.76
N ARG A 878 10.00 -31.26 32.82
CA ARG A 878 11.34 -31.53 33.38
C ARG A 878 11.35 -32.92 34.04
N GLY A 879 12.40 -33.68 33.75
CA GLY A 879 12.64 -34.98 34.39
C GLY A 879 12.75 -34.86 35.91
N ARG A 880 12.58 -35.99 36.62
CA ARG A 880 12.79 -36.02 38.07
C ARG A 880 14.20 -35.52 38.39
N PRO A 881 14.39 -34.62 39.36
CA PRO A 881 15.73 -34.22 39.78
C PRO A 881 16.48 -35.47 40.24
N THR A 882 17.52 -35.86 39.50
CA THR A 882 18.49 -36.86 39.94
C THR A 882 19.38 -36.18 40.98
N VAL A 883 19.27 -36.63 42.23
CA VAL A 883 20.20 -36.28 43.32
C VAL A 883 21.47 -37.12 43.17
#